data_AF-A0A4R1YSU8-F1
#
_entry.id   AF-A0A4R1YSU8-F1
#
_cell.length_a   1.000
_cell.length_b   1.000
_cell.length_c   1.000
_cell.angle_alpha   90.00
_cell.angle_beta   90.00
_cell.angle_gamma   90.00
#
_symmetry.space_group_name_H-M   'P 1'
#
loop_
_entity.id
_entity.type
_entity.pdbx_description
1 polymer ?
#
loop_
_entity_poly.entity_id
_entity_poly.type
_entity_poly.pdbx_seq_one_letter_code
_entity_poly.pdbx_strand_id
1 'polypeptide(L)'
;MTDRSKPLINAIANAPDEATHARLLRDGARVLLADPATIANVAAAAADPEDDATTQAAAALLSSALDEARMAAENDAPEGAALLDAVAAAITAQDSTQPLALAQRLRLARIYARAGLAPPLFATLTADVMAEAGAASEDMPDLNALLDPILKEIGDEPLQVHAALGELLAGLPAELAAMLVSMILARPGAVEARLGLYWLLDPQADLRLAAATALLSRAEAGLLDPDLATLLPAIRKWLPDDSTRAALDGTIRRQMRRGMAQTGAPTAKIHRAAASLPDGAGAQSLIVAVQTGSRRGVAMAMLKQGHGVKDAFIIPCASATEQRQMLAGVLDEIETFDISPDALAAALARGLGEGLALGHLPAPGIVDLAESLGLAALIPAAAETEDILASIGAAEALAGLPAAHRIELVKTSADWIEFFDQADSWFLDTGTLRAAITRARTDKGREAAVWKHLGTRRDWWARHFAVSAATLKAASEVHPMLWLSFAAVAQALLDGRSLKSIPIMTEIVAMTLEAHSEREGNAAPVPRREEHDGVGSLLAHAGVTEAYLHGYLAALAITPLETEPEAWLGALVGGIEFPGQGALDQLMEFVVVQANLADDDAGDPETTARALAALNEDGLRDWATGFNDLVAATRQSWPTKSLAADDKRVLRDIGLIAKGGDGTTLRAVLPSWVARRHALRK
;
A
#
# COMPACT_ATOMS: atom_id res chain seq x y z
N MET A 1 -29.74 -0.68 -14.19
CA MET A 1 -28.64 -0.86 -13.22
C MET A 1 -28.83 0.20 -12.15
N THR A 2 -28.95 -0.19 -10.89
CA THR A 2 -29.06 0.75 -9.77
C THR A 2 -27.71 1.45 -9.59
N ASP A 3 -27.76 2.77 -9.46
CA ASP A 3 -26.59 3.66 -9.32
C ASP A 3 -25.90 3.42 -7.97
N ARG A 4 -24.96 2.46 -7.94
CA ARG A 4 -24.25 2.04 -6.70
C ARG A 4 -23.23 3.07 -6.21
N SER A 5 -22.85 4.05 -7.01
CA SER A 5 -21.85 5.06 -6.60
C SER A 5 -22.43 6.10 -5.65
N LYS A 6 -23.71 6.48 -5.78
CA LYS A 6 -24.34 7.47 -4.90
C LYS A 6 -24.35 7.09 -3.42
N PRO A 7 -24.77 5.87 -3.02
CA PRO A 7 -24.67 5.45 -1.62
C PRO A 7 -23.24 5.50 -1.08
N LEU A 8 -22.24 5.12 -1.90
CA LEU A 8 -20.84 5.11 -1.51
C LEU A 8 -20.28 6.54 -1.31
N ILE A 9 -20.53 7.45 -2.25
CA ILE A 9 -20.12 8.87 -2.13
C ILE A 9 -20.77 9.49 -0.88
N ASN A 10 -22.05 9.23 -0.64
CA ASN A 10 -22.73 9.72 0.55
C ASN A 10 -22.15 9.14 1.85
N ALA A 11 -21.77 7.87 1.87
CA ALA A 11 -21.14 7.25 3.04
C ALA A 11 -19.78 7.89 3.34
N ILE A 12 -18.99 8.17 2.30
CA ILE A 12 -17.69 8.86 2.43
C ILE A 12 -17.90 10.30 2.94
N ALA A 13 -18.83 11.05 2.34
CA ALA A 13 -19.13 12.43 2.73
C ALA A 13 -19.61 12.57 4.19
N ASN A 14 -20.22 11.52 4.75
CA ASN A 14 -20.77 11.51 6.11
C ASN A 14 -19.98 10.60 7.06
N ALA A 15 -18.73 10.26 6.73
CA ALA A 15 -17.91 9.41 7.60
C ALA A 15 -17.72 10.05 8.99
N PRO A 16 -17.91 9.29 10.09
CA PRO A 16 -17.88 9.83 11.45
C PRO A 16 -16.46 10.19 11.93
N ASP A 17 -15.44 9.57 11.33
CA ASP A 17 -14.04 9.74 11.68
C ASP A 17 -13.12 9.46 10.47
N GLU A 18 -11.86 9.87 10.59
CA GLU A 18 -10.84 9.77 9.54
C GLU A 18 -10.49 8.32 9.19
N ALA A 19 -10.51 7.40 10.16
CA ALA A 19 -10.21 5.98 9.93
C ALA A 19 -11.31 5.32 9.08
N THR A 20 -12.57 5.61 9.37
CA THR A 20 -13.73 5.15 8.60
C THR A 20 -13.71 5.76 7.21
N HIS A 21 -13.40 7.05 7.09
CA HIS A 21 -13.24 7.73 5.80
C HIS A 21 -12.15 7.05 4.94
N ALA A 22 -10.96 6.81 5.50
CA ALA A 22 -9.86 6.15 4.81
C ALA A 22 -10.20 4.72 4.37
N ARG A 23 -10.89 3.95 5.23
CA ARG A 23 -11.36 2.60 4.89
C ARG A 23 -12.37 2.63 3.73
N LEU A 24 -13.36 3.51 3.80
CA LEU A 24 -14.39 3.64 2.73
C LEU A 24 -13.77 4.03 1.39
N LEU A 25 -12.77 4.92 1.39
CA LEU A 25 -12.02 5.27 0.18
C LEU A 25 -11.27 4.07 -0.38
N ARG A 26 -10.54 3.33 0.46
CA ARG A 26 -9.76 2.14 0.06
C ARG A 26 -10.65 1.05 -0.53
N ASP A 27 -11.73 0.70 0.18
CA ASP A 27 -12.66 -0.35 -0.26
C ASP A 27 -13.43 0.09 -1.51
N GLY A 28 -13.87 1.35 -1.53
CA GLY A 28 -14.55 1.94 -2.69
C GLY A 28 -13.67 1.95 -3.94
N ALA A 29 -12.40 2.34 -3.81
CA ALA A 29 -11.42 2.34 -4.89
C ALA A 29 -11.20 0.93 -5.47
N ARG A 30 -11.05 -0.08 -4.61
CA ARG A 30 -10.92 -1.49 -5.03
C ARG A 30 -12.16 -2.00 -5.78
N VAL A 31 -13.36 -1.64 -5.31
CA VAL A 31 -14.61 -1.98 -6.01
C VAL A 31 -14.67 -1.34 -7.39
N LEU A 32 -14.28 -0.06 -7.49
CA LEU A 32 -14.25 0.66 -8.77
C LEU A 32 -13.22 0.07 -9.73
N LEU A 33 -12.04 -0.32 -9.24
CA LEU A 33 -11.01 -0.99 -10.03
C LEU A 33 -11.53 -2.33 -10.59
N ALA A 34 -12.30 -3.09 -9.81
CA ALA A 34 -12.88 -4.36 -10.23
C ALA A 34 -14.06 -4.20 -11.22
N ASP A 35 -14.85 -3.13 -11.10
CA ASP A 35 -15.97 -2.80 -12.00
C ASP A 35 -15.88 -1.35 -12.54
N PRO A 36 -15.04 -1.12 -13.57
CA PRO A 36 -14.87 0.20 -14.19
C PRO A 36 -16.16 0.78 -14.76
N ALA A 37 -17.23 0.00 -14.99
CA ALA A 37 -18.48 0.51 -15.55
C ALA A 37 -19.17 1.53 -14.64
N THR A 38 -18.89 1.51 -13.34
CA THR A 38 -19.48 2.43 -12.35
C THR A 38 -18.68 3.72 -12.16
N ILE A 39 -17.46 3.81 -12.71
CA ILE A 39 -16.56 4.96 -12.52
C ILE A 39 -17.10 6.23 -13.17
N ALA A 40 -17.89 6.12 -14.24
CA ALA A 40 -18.43 7.26 -14.97
C ALA A 40 -19.27 8.18 -14.06
N ASN A 41 -20.04 7.61 -13.14
CA ASN A 41 -20.87 8.39 -12.21
C ASN A 41 -20.01 9.09 -11.15
N VAL A 42 -18.93 8.44 -10.68
CA VAL A 42 -17.98 9.04 -9.73
C VAL A 42 -17.20 10.16 -10.41
N ALA A 43 -16.74 9.94 -11.64
CA ALA A 43 -16.04 10.94 -12.44
C ALA A 43 -16.92 12.17 -12.74
N ALA A 44 -18.19 11.96 -13.10
CA ALA A 44 -19.14 13.05 -13.31
C ALA A 44 -19.40 13.85 -12.03
N ALA A 45 -19.60 13.17 -10.90
CA ALA A 45 -19.80 13.84 -9.60
C ALA A 45 -18.54 14.58 -9.13
N ALA A 46 -17.35 14.03 -9.37
CA ALA A 46 -16.08 14.70 -9.06
C ALA A 46 -15.84 15.94 -9.93
N ALA A 47 -16.41 15.96 -11.14
CA ALA A 47 -16.35 17.09 -12.06
C ALA A 47 -17.53 18.06 -11.89
N ASP A 48 -18.41 17.87 -10.90
CA ASP A 48 -19.56 18.77 -10.67
C ASP A 48 -19.07 20.20 -10.36
N PRO A 49 -19.70 21.24 -10.93
CA PRO A 49 -19.34 22.63 -10.63
C PRO A 49 -19.63 23.02 -9.17
N GLU A 50 -20.57 22.37 -8.48
CA GLU A 50 -20.85 22.62 -7.07
C GLU A 50 -19.74 22.03 -6.18
N ASP A 51 -19.17 22.84 -5.29
CA ASP A 51 -18.13 22.39 -4.36
C ASP A 51 -18.70 22.03 -2.99
N ASP A 52 -19.61 21.06 -2.95
CA ASP A 52 -20.23 20.56 -1.73
C ASP A 52 -19.47 19.33 -1.16
N ALA A 53 -19.94 18.81 -0.02
CA ALA A 53 -19.35 17.63 0.61
C ALA A 53 -19.43 16.38 -0.30
N THR A 54 -20.43 16.30 -1.16
CA THR A 54 -20.64 15.19 -2.11
C THR A 54 -19.57 15.21 -3.20
N THR A 55 -19.33 16.38 -3.81
CA THR A 55 -18.29 16.58 -4.82
C THR A 55 -16.89 16.33 -4.24
N GLN A 56 -16.64 16.78 -3.01
CA GLN A 56 -15.37 16.52 -2.32
C GLN A 56 -15.15 15.02 -2.06
N ALA A 57 -16.18 14.31 -1.59
CA ALA A 57 -16.13 12.86 -1.40
C ALA A 57 -15.94 12.10 -2.72
N ALA A 58 -16.62 12.53 -3.79
CA ALA A 58 -16.44 11.96 -5.13
C ALA A 58 -15.03 12.19 -5.68
N ALA A 59 -14.47 13.39 -5.48
CA ALA A 59 -13.09 13.69 -5.87
C ALA A 59 -12.07 12.85 -5.10
N ALA A 60 -12.25 12.67 -3.79
CA ALA A 60 -11.39 11.81 -2.97
C ALA A 60 -11.47 10.34 -3.40
N LEU A 61 -12.68 9.84 -3.68
CA LEU A 61 -12.90 8.48 -4.19
C LEU A 61 -12.27 8.29 -5.57
N LEU A 62 -12.46 9.25 -6.49
CA LEU A 62 -11.83 9.21 -7.81
C LEU A 62 -10.31 9.20 -7.71
N SER A 63 -9.72 10.06 -6.86
CA SER A 63 -8.28 10.07 -6.62
C SER A 63 -7.76 8.74 -6.11
N SER A 64 -8.46 8.12 -5.16
CA SER A 64 -8.08 6.81 -4.60
C SER A 64 -8.21 5.70 -5.65
N ALA A 65 -9.27 5.72 -6.46
CA ALA A 65 -9.46 4.76 -7.55
C ALA A 65 -8.41 4.90 -8.67
N LEU A 66 -8.01 6.13 -9.00
CA LEU A 66 -6.93 6.40 -9.95
C LEU A 66 -5.57 5.94 -9.41
N ASP A 67 -5.32 6.08 -8.11
CA ASP A 67 -4.08 5.60 -7.48
C ASP A 67 -4.01 4.07 -7.51
N GLU A 68 -5.08 3.37 -7.14
CA GLU A 68 -5.21 1.92 -7.28
C GLU A 68 -5.03 1.47 -8.74
N ALA A 69 -5.61 2.19 -9.70
CA ALA A 69 -5.44 1.90 -11.12
C ALA A 69 -4.01 2.16 -11.63
N ARG A 70 -3.34 3.21 -11.13
CA ARG A 70 -1.91 3.46 -11.41
C ARG A 70 -1.07 2.29 -10.89
N MET A 71 -1.27 1.87 -9.64
CA MET A 71 -0.55 0.75 -9.05
C MET A 71 -0.80 -0.55 -9.82
N ALA A 72 -2.04 -0.83 -10.18
CA ALA A 72 -2.41 -1.97 -11.01
C ALA A 72 -1.73 -1.91 -12.39
N ALA A 73 -1.75 -0.76 -13.06
CA ALA A 73 -1.10 -0.58 -14.36
C ALA A 73 0.42 -0.72 -14.29
N GLU A 74 1.07 -0.18 -13.25
CA GLU A 74 2.51 -0.37 -13.00
C GLU A 74 2.88 -1.85 -12.78
N ASN A 75 1.95 -2.66 -12.30
CA ASN A 75 2.11 -4.09 -12.09
C ASN A 75 1.62 -4.94 -13.30
N ASP A 76 1.43 -4.31 -14.47
CA ASP A 76 0.91 -4.91 -15.72
C ASP A 76 -0.50 -5.52 -15.57
N ALA A 77 -1.32 -5.06 -14.62
CA ALA A 77 -2.68 -5.54 -14.42
C ALA A 77 -3.67 -4.78 -15.34
N PRO A 78 -4.51 -5.50 -16.12
CA PRO A 78 -5.31 -4.92 -17.20
C PRO A 78 -6.44 -4.00 -16.70
N GLU A 79 -6.97 -4.26 -15.51
CA GLU A 79 -7.99 -3.43 -14.87
C GLU A 79 -7.51 -2.02 -14.55
N GLY A 80 -6.21 -1.83 -14.30
CA GLY A 80 -5.64 -0.50 -14.09
C GLY A 80 -5.79 0.35 -15.34
N ALA A 81 -5.30 -0.14 -16.48
CA ALA A 81 -5.47 0.53 -17.77
C ALA A 81 -6.96 0.69 -18.13
N ALA A 82 -7.79 -0.33 -17.89
CA ALA A 82 -9.21 -0.27 -18.18
C ALA A 82 -9.94 0.81 -17.36
N LEU A 83 -9.60 1.00 -16.08
CA LEU A 83 -10.19 2.05 -15.27
C LEU A 83 -9.74 3.44 -15.76
N LEU A 84 -8.44 3.62 -16.03
CA LEU A 84 -7.91 4.89 -16.54
C LEU A 84 -8.59 5.27 -17.86
N ASP A 85 -8.73 4.32 -18.79
CA ASP A 85 -9.43 4.51 -20.06
C ASP A 85 -10.92 4.81 -19.84
N ALA A 86 -11.59 4.13 -18.90
CA ALA A 86 -13.00 4.35 -18.59
C ALA A 86 -13.25 5.76 -18.01
N VAL A 87 -12.39 6.24 -17.10
CA VAL A 87 -12.44 7.61 -16.57
C VAL A 87 -12.23 8.61 -17.71
N ALA A 88 -11.20 8.41 -18.53
CA ALA A 88 -10.90 9.29 -19.64
C ALA A 88 -12.07 9.36 -20.64
N ALA A 89 -12.66 8.21 -20.98
CA ALA A 89 -13.81 8.14 -21.88
C ALA A 89 -15.04 8.85 -21.29
N ALA A 90 -15.34 8.63 -20.00
CA ALA A 90 -16.48 9.25 -19.32
C ALA A 90 -16.36 10.79 -19.29
N ILE A 91 -15.20 11.31 -18.89
CA ILE A 91 -14.97 12.76 -18.82
C ILE A 91 -14.93 13.37 -20.22
N THR A 92 -14.29 12.73 -21.20
CA THR A 92 -14.27 13.21 -22.59
C THR A 92 -15.68 13.27 -23.20
N ALA A 93 -16.53 12.28 -22.91
CA ALA A 93 -17.92 12.29 -23.34
C ALA A 93 -18.74 13.42 -22.67
N GLN A 94 -18.47 13.70 -21.40
CA GLN A 94 -19.06 14.84 -20.70
C GLN A 94 -18.59 16.17 -21.31
N ASP A 95 -17.29 16.38 -21.50
CA ASP A 95 -16.71 17.60 -22.08
C ASP A 95 -17.24 17.87 -23.50
N SER A 96 -17.51 16.79 -24.26
CA SER A 96 -18.10 16.89 -25.60
C SER A 96 -19.57 17.32 -25.61
N THR A 97 -20.33 17.05 -24.55
CA THR A 97 -21.75 17.45 -24.44
C THR A 97 -21.92 18.78 -23.73
N GLN A 98 -21.10 19.02 -22.69
CA GLN A 98 -21.03 20.24 -21.93
C GLN A 98 -19.56 20.54 -21.62
N PRO A 99 -18.96 21.53 -22.32
CA PRO A 99 -17.55 21.87 -22.11
C PRO A 99 -17.23 22.15 -20.64
N LEU A 100 -16.17 21.51 -20.14
CA LEU A 100 -15.66 21.69 -18.80
C LEU A 100 -15.11 23.10 -18.62
N ALA A 101 -15.61 23.79 -17.60
CA ALA A 101 -15.11 25.08 -17.20
C ALA A 101 -13.68 24.98 -16.62
N LEU A 102 -12.98 26.11 -16.60
CA LEU A 102 -11.61 26.24 -16.07
C LEU A 102 -11.43 25.57 -14.70
N ALA A 103 -12.35 25.85 -13.76
CA ALA A 103 -12.30 25.33 -12.40
C ALA A 103 -12.46 23.79 -12.35
N GLN A 104 -13.29 23.22 -13.21
CA GLN A 104 -13.49 21.76 -13.29
C GLN A 104 -12.24 21.07 -13.85
N ARG A 105 -11.63 21.64 -14.89
CA ARG A 105 -10.37 21.13 -15.48
C ARG A 105 -9.25 21.11 -14.45
N LEU A 106 -9.06 22.22 -13.72
CA LEU A 106 -8.07 22.32 -12.66
C LEU A 106 -8.34 21.35 -11.50
N ARG A 107 -9.61 21.19 -11.09
CA ARG A 107 -10.00 20.18 -10.08
C ARG A 107 -9.61 18.77 -10.52
N LEU A 108 -9.93 18.40 -11.77
CA LEU A 108 -9.55 17.10 -12.33
C LEU A 108 -8.03 16.94 -12.41
N ALA A 109 -7.29 17.98 -12.81
CA ALA A 109 -5.83 17.92 -12.84
C ALA A 109 -5.24 17.64 -11.44
N ARG A 110 -5.77 18.28 -10.40
CA ARG A 110 -5.39 18.03 -9.00
C ARG A 110 -5.67 16.58 -8.58
N ILE A 111 -6.84 16.05 -8.95
CA ILE A 111 -7.21 14.65 -8.65
C ILE A 111 -6.21 13.67 -9.30
N TYR A 112 -5.85 13.89 -10.57
CA TYR A 112 -4.84 13.06 -11.25
C TYR A 112 -3.45 13.20 -10.61
N ALA A 113 -3.02 14.43 -10.33
CA ALA A 113 -1.73 14.69 -9.71
C ALA A 113 -1.60 14.04 -8.33
N ARG A 114 -2.65 14.10 -7.51
CA ARG A 114 -2.71 13.45 -6.19
C ARG A 114 -2.62 11.92 -6.28
N ALA A 115 -3.15 11.34 -7.36
CA ALA A 115 -3.00 9.91 -7.65
C ALA A 115 -1.62 9.54 -8.25
N GLY A 116 -0.69 10.49 -8.35
CA GLY A 116 0.63 10.28 -8.96
C GLY A 116 0.60 10.11 -10.48
N LEU A 117 -0.45 10.60 -11.14
CA LEU A 117 -0.65 10.52 -12.59
C LEU A 117 -0.47 11.88 -13.26
N ALA A 118 0.06 11.86 -14.48
CA ALA A 118 0.07 13.05 -15.33
C ALA A 118 -1.37 13.41 -15.72
N PRO A 119 -1.79 14.68 -15.58
CA PRO A 119 -3.12 15.09 -16.00
C PRO A 119 -3.34 14.87 -17.51
N PRO A 120 -4.49 14.30 -17.90
CA PRO A 120 -4.84 14.13 -19.30
C PRO A 120 -5.22 15.47 -19.96
N LEU A 121 -5.33 15.46 -21.30
CA LEU A 121 -5.58 16.68 -22.07
C LEU A 121 -6.88 17.41 -21.67
N PHE A 122 -7.94 16.70 -21.30
CA PHE A 122 -9.18 17.34 -20.84
C PHE A 122 -9.01 18.08 -19.50
N ALA A 123 -8.03 17.71 -18.68
CA ALA A 123 -7.72 18.35 -17.41
C ALA A 123 -6.64 19.44 -17.56
N THR A 124 -5.97 19.51 -18.72
CA THR A 124 -4.94 20.51 -19.00
C THR A 124 -5.58 21.78 -19.58
N LEU A 125 -5.10 22.94 -19.15
CA LEU A 125 -5.50 24.23 -19.71
C LEU A 125 -4.73 24.47 -21.01
N THR A 126 -5.42 24.66 -22.12
CA THR A 126 -4.82 25.11 -23.38
C THR A 126 -4.92 26.63 -23.53
N ALA A 127 -4.15 27.22 -24.44
CA ALA A 127 -4.22 28.65 -24.74
C ALA A 127 -5.66 29.07 -25.12
N ASP A 128 -6.37 28.25 -25.89
CA ASP A 128 -7.76 28.50 -26.29
C ASP A 128 -8.71 28.48 -25.08
N VAL A 129 -8.60 27.48 -24.19
CA VAL A 129 -9.42 27.38 -22.97
C VAL A 129 -9.18 28.58 -22.05
N MET A 130 -7.93 29.01 -21.90
CA MET A 130 -7.59 30.19 -21.11
C MET A 130 -8.13 31.48 -21.72
N ALA A 131 -8.08 31.61 -23.05
CA ALA A 131 -8.62 32.76 -23.77
C ALA A 131 -10.15 32.83 -23.67
N GLU A 132 -10.85 31.71 -23.85
CA GLU A 132 -12.31 31.59 -23.71
C GLU A 132 -12.79 31.91 -22.29
N ALA A 133 -12.04 31.50 -21.27
CA ALA A 133 -12.34 31.78 -19.87
C ALA A 133 -12.08 33.26 -19.47
N GLY A 134 -11.55 34.09 -20.37
CA GLY A 134 -11.10 35.45 -20.04
C GLY A 134 -9.94 35.46 -19.04
N ALA A 135 -9.26 34.32 -18.86
CA ALA A 135 -8.13 34.13 -17.96
C ALA A 135 -6.79 34.55 -18.62
N ALA A 136 -6.80 34.91 -19.89
CA ALA A 136 -5.72 35.62 -20.58
C ALA A 136 -5.65 37.08 -20.09
N SER A 137 -5.38 37.25 -18.80
CA SER A 137 -5.10 38.54 -18.17
C SER A 137 -3.67 38.98 -18.51
N GLU A 138 -3.48 40.25 -18.88
CA GLU A 138 -2.15 40.89 -18.98
C GLU A 138 -1.49 41.07 -17.59
N ASP A 139 -2.26 40.99 -16.51
CA ASP A 139 -1.76 41.14 -15.14
C ASP A 139 -1.14 39.84 -14.61
N MET A 140 0.02 39.99 -13.98
CA MET A 140 0.72 38.90 -13.30
C MET A 140 -0.14 38.32 -12.16
N PRO A 141 -0.19 36.98 -12.01
CA PRO A 141 -0.96 36.34 -10.95
C PRO A 141 -0.47 36.77 -9.56
N ASP A 142 -1.40 37.05 -8.64
CA ASP A 142 -1.08 37.39 -7.25
C ASP A 142 -0.56 36.15 -6.51
N LEU A 143 0.76 36.02 -6.47
CA LEU A 143 1.43 34.92 -5.79
C LEU A 143 1.24 34.91 -4.28
N ASN A 144 0.99 36.06 -3.65
CA ASN A 144 0.71 36.07 -2.20
C ASN A 144 -0.63 35.38 -1.95
N ALA A 145 -1.64 35.72 -2.75
CA ALA A 145 -2.95 35.07 -2.66
C ALA A 145 -2.89 33.56 -2.96
N LEU A 146 -1.95 33.10 -3.79
CA LEU A 146 -1.72 31.68 -4.08
C LEU A 146 -0.95 30.96 -2.95
N LEU A 147 0.18 31.52 -2.51
CA LEU A 147 1.12 30.84 -1.62
C LEU A 147 0.77 31.00 -0.13
N ASP A 148 0.35 32.19 0.29
CA ASP A 148 0.15 32.49 1.71
C ASP A 148 -0.89 31.56 2.37
N PRO A 149 -2.00 31.16 1.72
CA PRO A 149 -2.92 30.18 2.29
C PRO A 149 -2.25 28.81 2.51
N ILE A 150 -1.49 28.33 1.53
CA ILE A 150 -0.79 27.03 1.59
C ILE A 150 0.24 27.03 2.71
N LEU A 151 1.08 28.09 2.76
CA LEU A 151 2.09 28.25 3.79
C LEU A 151 1.48 28.40 5.19
N LYS A 152 0.29 29.03 5.30
CA LYS A 152 -0.42 29.17 6.56
C LYS A 152 -1.05 27.86 7.05
N GLU A 153 -1.53 27.04 6.12
CA GLU A 153 -2.17 25.75 6.43
C GLU A 153 -1.13 24.67 6.75
N ILE A 154 -0.12 24.52 5.89
CA ILE A 154 0.89 23.45 5.99
C ILE A 154 2.01 23.84 6.96
N GLY A 155 2.35 25.12 7.07
CA GLY A 155 3.46 25.60 7.90
C GLY A 155 4.83 25.44 7.22
N ASP A 156 5.87 25.29 8.02
CA ASP A 156 7.27 25.19 7.59
C ASP A 156 7.65 23.72 7.26
N GLU A 157 6.86 23.09 6.40
CA GLU A 157 7.07 21.71 5.91
C GLU A 157 7.26 21.75 4.38
N PRO A 158 8.48 22.07 3.89
CA PRO A 158 8.70 22.41 2.48
C PRO A 158 8.33 21.31 1.48
N LEU A 159 8.51 20.03 1.85
CA LEU A 159 8.14 18.90 0.97
C LEU A 159 6.61 18.83 0.78
N GLN A 160 5.84 19.08 1.83
CA GLN A 160 4.37 19.10 1.76
C GLN A 160 3.87 20.34 1.00
N VAL A 161 4.52 21.49 1.18
CA VAL A 161 4.27 22.69 0.36
C VAL A 161 4.55 22.39 -1.12
N HIS A 162 5.65 21.71 -1.43
CA HIS A 162 5.97 21.29 -2.80
C HIS A 162 4.89 20.36 -3.39
N ALA A 163 4.43 19.36 -2.64
CA ALA A 163 3.37 18.46 -3.09
C ALA A 163 2.06 19.22 -3.37
N ALA A 164 1.64 20.11 -2.46
CA ALA A 164 0.45 20.94 -2.63
C ALA A 164 0.55 21.87 -3.84
N LEU A 165 1.71 22.48 -4.08
CA LEU A 165 1.96 23.30 -5.27
C LEU A 165 1.99 22.46 -6.54
N GLY A 166 2.56 21.26 -6.49
CA GLY A 166 2.54 20.31 -7.60
C GLY A 166 1.12 20.01 -8.05
N GLU A 167 0.21 19.74 -7.11
CA GLU A 167 -1.22 19.55 -7.42
C GLU A 167 -1.83 20.78 -8.12
N LEU A 168 -1.57 21.99 -7.60
CA LEU A 168 -2.13 23.22 -8.15
C LEU A 168 -1.60 23.55 -9.55
N LEU A 169 -0.34 23.25 -9.82
CA LEU A 169 0.31 23.53 -11.10
C LEU A 169 0.03 22.45 -12.16
N ALA A 170 -0.45 21.27 -11.75
CA ALA A 170 -0.54 20.10 -12.62
C ALA A 170 -1.37 20.33 -13.90
N GLY A 171 -2.43 21.14 -13.82
CA GLY A 171 -3.31 21.43 -14.96
C GLY A 171 -2.82 22.55 -15.89
N LEU A 172 -1.70 23.21 -15.56
CA LEU A 172 -1.21 24.36 -16.32
C LEU A 172 -0.32 23.93 -17.50
N PRO A 173 -0.26 24.72 -18.59
CA PRO A 173 0.80 24.58 -19.58
C PRO A 173 2.18 24.62 -18.93
N ALA A 174 3.12 23.84 -19.47
CA ALA A 174 4.47 23.74 -18.93
C ALA A 174 5.17 25.12 -18.83
N GLU A 175 4.96 26.00 -19.80
CA GLU A 175 5.53 27.35 -19.81
C GLU A 175 4.97 28.22 -18.68
N LEU A 176 3.66 28.13 -18.42
CA LEU A 176 3.00 28.86 -17.34
C LEU A 176 3.39 28.30 -15.97
N ALA A 177 3.44 26.98 -15.82
CA ALA A 177 3.92 26.32 -14.62
C ALA A 177 5.38 26.70 -14.32
N ALA A 178 6.26 26.66 -15.32
CA ALA A 178 7.67 27.06 -15.20
C ALA A 178 7.82 28.55 -14.85
N MET A 179 6.98 29.42 -15.39
CA MET A 179 6.93 30.84 -15.02
C MET A 179 6.54 31.00 -13.54
N LEU A 180 5.47 30.33 -13.09
CA LEU A 180 5.03 30.38 -11.70
C LEU A 180 6.10 29.84 -10.75
N VAL A 181 6.73 28.71 -11.06
CA VAL A 181 7.87 28.17 -10.32
C VAL A 181 8.98 29.22 -10.20
N SER A 182 9.37 29.84 -11.31
CA SER A 182 10.39 30.90 -11.31
C SER A 182 10.03 32.07 -10.39
N MET A 183 8.77 32.51 -10.42
CA MET A 183 8.30 33.61 -9.60
C MET A 183 8.18 33.23 -8.11
N ILE A 184 7.73 32.02 -7.79
CA ILE A 184 7.70 31.48 -6.42
C ILE A 184 9.12 31.49 -5.84
N LEU A 185 10.08 30.95 -6.58
CA LEU A 185 11.48 30.84 -6.14
C LEU A 185 12.21 32.19 -6.08
N ALA A 186 11.72 33.21 -6.79
CA ALA A 186 12.25 34.57 -6.71
C ALA A 186 11.87 35.29 -5.40
N ARG A 187 10.84 34.81 -4.69
CA ARG A 187 10.42 35.40 -3.40
C ARG A 187 11.48 35.21 -2.32
N PRO A 188 11.62 36.17 -1.38
CA PRO A 188 12.49 35.99 -0.24
C PRO A 188 11.90 34.95 0.74
N GLY A 189 12.74 34.08 1.27
CA GLY A 189 12.32 33.05 2.24
C GLY A 189 13.14 31.77 2.12
N ALA A 190 13.14 30.99 3.20
CA ALA A 190 13.87 29.73 3.30
C ALA A 190 13.10 28.58 2.65
N VAL A 191 11.77 28.56 2.82
CA VAL A 191 10.87 27.58 2.18
C VAL A 191 11.00 27.68 0.67
N GLU A 192 10.92 28.88 0.09
CA GLU A 192 11.03 29.06 -1.36
C GLU A 192 12.40 28.64 -1.89
N ALA A 193 13.49 28.90 -1.17
CA ALA A 193 14.80 28.37 -1.57
C ALA A 193 14.84 26.84 -1.55
N ARG A 194 14.19 26.21 -0.56
CA ARG A 194 14.10 24.74 -0.42
C ARG A 194 13.25 24.12 -1.52
N LEU A 195 12.10 24.71 -1.87
CA LEU A 195 11.24 24.28 -2.97
C LEU A 195 12.03 24.14 -4.28
N GLY A 196 12.98 25.04 -4.51
CA GLY A 196 13.85 24.99 -5.69
C GLY A 196 14.66 23.69 -5.79
N LEU A 197 15.05 23.10 -4.66
CA LEU A 197 15.78 21.82 -4.66
C LEU A 197 14.88 20.64 -5.04
N TYR A 198 13.61 20.66 -4.64
CA TYR A 198 12.65 19.63 -5.00
C TYR A 198 12.30 19.69 -6.49
N TRP A 199 12.04 20.89 -7.03
CA TRP A 199 11.75 21.06 -8.45
C TRP A 199 12.95 20.78 -9.37
N LEU A 200 14.19 20.75 -8.87
CA LEU A 200 15.31 20.20 -9.65
C LEU A 200 15.09 18.73 -10.02
N LEU A 201 14.27 17.99 -9.26
CA LEU A 201 13.97 16.57 -9.47
C LEU A 201 12.61 16.35 -10.16
N ASP A 202 11.96 17.41 -10.63
CA ASP A 202 10.68 17.33 -11.33
C ASP A 202 10.81 16.52 -12.64
N PRO A 203 9.84 15.65 -13.00
CA PRO A 203 9.88 14.93 -14.27
C PRO A 203 9.83 15.87 -15.50
N GLN A 204 9.21 17.06 -15.40
CA GLN A 204 9.13 18.03 -16.48
C GLN A 204 10.41 18.88 -16.60
N ALA A 205 11.04 18.85 -17.77
CA ALA A 205 12.30 19.55 -18.01
C ALA A 205 12.20 21.08 -17.84
N ASP A 206 11.06 21.67 -18.20
CA ASP A 206 10.86 23.12 -18.10
C ASP A 206 10.80 23.60 -16.64
N LEU A 207 10.14 22.84 -15.77
CA LEU A 207 10.08 23.13 -14.33
C LEU A 207 11.46 22.98 -13.69
N ARG A 208 12.21 21.93 -14.06
CA ARG A 208 13.60 21.76 -13.61
C ARG A 208 14.48 22.94 -14.02
N LEU A 209 14.39 23.35 -15.28
CA LEU A 209 15.20 24.46 -15.80
C LEU A 209 14.83 25.79 -15.14
N ALA A 210 13.54 26.04 -14.93
CA ALA A 210 13.04 27.18 -14.16
C ALA A 210 13.63 27.20 -12.74
N ALA A 211 13.59 26.06 -12.04
CA ALA A 211 14.15 25.93 -10.71
C ALA A 211 15.67 26.17 -10.68
N ALA A 212 16.42 25.56 -11.59
CA ALA A 212 17.87 25.75 -11.68
C ALA A 212 18.25 27.22 -11.97
N THR A 213 17.51 27.89 -12.85
CA THR A 213 17.72 29.30 -13.21
C THR A 213 17.37 30.25 -12.07
N ALA A 214 16.28 29.97 -11.34
CA ALA A 214 15.91 30.75 -10.16
C ALA A 214 16.93 30.58 -9.03
N LEU A 215 17.43 29.36 -8.78
CA LEU A 215 18.50 29.11 -7.81
C LEU A 215 19.81 29.83 -8.18
N LEU A 216 20.16 29.85 -9.47
CA LEU A 216 21.30 30.64 -9.96
C LEU A 216 21.10 32.13 -9.66
N SER A 217 19.93 32.67 -9.98
CA SER A 217 19.59 34.08 -9.72
C SER A 217 19.68 34.42 -8.22
N ARG A 218 19.19 33.52 -7.35
CA ARG A 218 19.34 33.67 -5.88
C ARG A 218 20.82 33.65 -5.46
N ALA A 219 21.64 32.76 -5.99
CA ALA A 219 23.07 32.71 -5.71
C ALA A 219 23.80 33.97 -6.20
N GLU A 220 23.39 34.51 -7.36
CA GLU A 220 23.92 35.76 -7.90
C GLU A 220 23.55 36.96 -7.01
N ALA A 221 22.32 37.01 -6.51
CA ALA A 221 21.84 38.01 -5.54
C ALA A 221 22.41 37.81 -4.13
N GLY A 222 22.88 36.61 -3.77
CA GLY A 222 23.31 36.28 -2.41
C GLY A 222 22.19 35.90 -1.45
N LEU A 223 21.07 35.44 -1.99
CA LEU A 223 19.86 35.04 -1.25
C LEU A 223 19.73 33.51 -1.14
N LEU A 224 20.72 32.76 -1.62
CA LEU A 224 20.78 31.31 -1.47
C LEU A 224 21.61 30.96 -0.24
N ASP A 225 20.95 30.32 0.72
CA ASP A 225 21.54 29.87 1.97
C ASP A 225 22.73 28.91 1.73
N PRO A 226 23.87 29.10 2.43
CA PRO A 226 25.03 28.22 2.28
C PRO A 226 24.76 26.75 2.61
N ASP A 227 23.93 26.46 3.62
CA ASP A 227 23.60 25.09 4.03
C ASP A 227 22.80 24.39 2.92
N LEU A 228 21.81 25.07 2.33
CA LEU A 228 21.11 24.56 1.14
C LEU A 228 22.05 24.39 -0.06
N ALA A 229 23.00 25.31 -0.25
CA ALA A 229 23.96 25.23 -1.35
C ALA A 229 24.89 24.01 -1.25
N THR A 230 25.07 23.44 -0.06
CA THR A 230 25.88 22.21 0.13
C THR A 230 25.24 20.97 -0.50
N LEU A 231 23.93 20.97 -0.71
CA LEU A 231 23.19 19.84 -1.30
C LEU A 231 23.32 19.80 -2.84
N LEU A 232 23.58 20.94 -3.48
CA LEU A 232 23.61 21.07 -4.95
C LEU A 232 24.59 20.11 -5.64
N PRO A 233 25.83 19.86 -5.15
CA PRO A 233 26.74 18.91 -5.77
C PRO A 233 26.24 17.46 -5.75
N ALA A 234 25.43 17.08 -4.76
CA ALA A 234 24.81 15.75 -4.72
C ALA A 234 23.66 15.67 -5.72
N ILE A 235 22.75 16.66 -5.72
CA ILE A 235 21.63 16.76 -6.67
C ILE A 235 22.15 16.76 -8.12
N ARG A 236 23.25 17.47 -8.40
CA ARG A 236 23.93 17.50 -9.71
C ARG A 236 24.32 16.10 -10.24
N LYS A 237 24.54 15.12 -9.37
CA LYS A 237 24.86 13.73 -9.77
C LYS A 237 23.60 12.95 -10.18
N TRP A 238 22.42 13.42 -9.79
CA TRP A 238 21.14 12.82 -10.12
C TRP A 238 20.52 13.44 -11.38
N LEU A 239 20.97 14.63 -11.80
CA LEU A 239 20.42 15.27 -12.99
C LEU A 239 20.96 14.70 -14.30
N PRO A 240 20.12 14.63 -15.36
CA PRO A 240 20.58 14.36 -16.71
C PRO A 240 21.55 15.45 -17.19
N ASP A 241 22.35 15.13 -18.20
CA ASP A 241 23.33 16.06 -18.77
C ASP A 241 22.67 17.04 -19.75
N ASP A 242 21.87 17.96 -19.21
CA ASP A 242 21.07 18.93 -19.97
C ASP A 242 21.28 20.40 -19.49
N SER A 243 20.45 21.31 -20.01
CA SER A 243 20.49 22.74 -19.64
C SER A 243 20.24 23.00 -18.16
N THR A 244 19.45 22.15 -17.47
CA THR A 244 19.22 22.23 -16.03
C THR A 244 20.54 22.03 -15.29
N ARG A 245 21.29 20.99 -15.65
CA ARG A 245 22.59 20.70 -15.04
C ARG A 245 23.61 21.81 -15.30
N ALA A 246 23.61 22.38 -16.51
CA ALA A 246 24.48 23.50 -16.85
C ALA A 246 24.17 24.76 -16.01
N ALA A 247 22.89 25.06 -15.77
CA ALA A 247 22.46 26.15 -14.90
C ALA A 247 22.87 25.89 -13.44
N LEU A 248 22.66 24.66 -12.94
CA LEU A 248 23.09 24.24 -11.61
C LEU A 248 24.61 24.35 -11.42
N ASP A 249 25.40 24.00 -12.44
CA ASP A 249 26.85 24.18 -12.46
C ASP A 249 27.27 25.65 -12.39
N GLY A 250 26.45 26.56 -12.93
CA GLY A 250 26.57 28.00 -12.72
C GLY A 250 26.40 28.36 -11.24
N THR A 251 25.35 27.85 -10.60
CA THR A 251 25.01 28.10 -9.19
C THR A 251 26.11 27.63 -8.25
N ILE A 252 26.61 26.40 -8.45
CA ILE A 252 27.70 25.82 -7.65
C ILE A 252 28.96 26.68 -7.79
N ARG A 253 29.37 27.04 -9.02
CA ARG A 253 30.53 27.91 -9.25
C ARG A 253 30.38 29.28 -8.59
N ARG A 254 29.18 29.86 -8.60
CA ARG A 254 28.91 31.16 -7.97
C ARG A 254 29.09 31.10 -6.46
N GLN A 255 28.58 30.04 -5.82
CA GLN A 255 28.72 29.83 -4.39
C GLN A 255 30.16 29.58 -3.97
N MET A 256 30.90 28.76 -4.73
CA MET A 256 32.33 28.52 -4.45
C MET A 256 33.15 29.83 -4.50
N ARG A 257 32.87 30.73 -5.44
CA ARG A 257 33.57 32.03 -5.56
C ARG A 257 33.30 32.98 -4.40
N ARG A 258 32.13 32.89 -3.75
CA ARG A 258 31.76 33.73 -2.61
C ARG A 258 32.38 33.25 -1.29
N GLY A 259 33.15 32.16 -1.33
CA GLY A 259 33.65 31.49 -0.15
C GLY A 259 32.50 30.74 0.50
N MET A 260 32.24 29.51 0.05
CA MET A 260 31.42 28.56 0.81
C MET A 260 32.11 28.39 2.17
N ALA A 261 31.68 29.16 3.17
CA ALA A 261 32.00 28.85 4.54
C ALA A 261 31.30 27.53 4.82
N GLN A 262 32.06 26.44 4.85
CA GLN A 262 31.57 25.20 5.41
C GLN A 262 31.34 25.47 6.90
N THR A 263 30.13 25.87 7.24
CA THR A 263 29.56 25.57 8.54
C THR A 263 29.74 24.05 8.72
N GLY A 264 30.42 23.64 9.79
CA GLY A 264 30.58 22.22 10.08
C GLY A 264 29.20 21.61 10.24
N ALA A 265 28.65 21.05 9.16
CA ALA A 265 27.29 20.55 9.15
C ALA A 265 27.16 19.52 10.27
N PRO A 266 26.13 19.64 11.13
CA PRO A 266 25.94 18.70 12.22
C PRO A 266 25.92 17.28 11.65
N THR A 267 26.81 16.43 12.16
CA THR A 267 26.90 15.04 11.72
C THR A 267 25.61 14.33 12.05
N ALA A 268 24.98 13.78 11.02
CA ALA A 268 23.89 12.83 11.13
C ALA A 268 24.25 11.70 12.09
N LYS A 269 23.39 11.46 13.08
CA LYS A 269 23.45 10.27 13.92
C LYS A 269 22.31 9.34 13.51
N ILE A 270 22.68 8.21 12.92
CA ILE A 270 21.76 7.10 12.68
C ILE A 270 21.68 6.29 13.98
N HIS A 271 20.50 6.26 14.60
CA HIS A 271 20.26 5.47 15.82
C HIS A 271 19.90 4.02 15.49
N ARG A 272 19.16 3.81 14.40
CA ARG A 272 18.75 2.51 13.88
C ARG A 272 18.43 2.65 12.39
N ALA A 273 18.76 1.63 11.60
CA ALA A 273 18.34 1.52 10.21
C ALA A 273 17.82 0.10 9.98
N ALA A 274 16.71 -0.02 9.27
CA ALA A 274 16.09 -1.29 8.95
C ALA A 274 15.67 -1.30 7.47
N ALA A 275 15.61 -2.48 6.88
CA ALA A 275 15.14 -2.68 5.52
C ALA A 275 14.25 -3.92 5.42
N SER A 276 13.19 -3.83 4.62
CA SER A 276 12.40 -5.02 4.27
C SER A 276 13.13 -5.87 3.23
N LEU A 277 12.69 -7.12 3.06
CA LEU A 277 12.92 -7.81 1.79
C LEU A 277 12.07 -7.12 0.70
N PRO A 278 12.45 -7.24 -0.59
CA PRO A 278 11.57 -6.77 -1.64
C PRO A 278 10.29 -7.63 -1.70
N ASP A 279 9.15 -7.00 -1.92
CA ASP A 279 7.86 -7.66 -2.19
C ASP A 279 7.79 -8.27 -3.60
N GLY A 280 6.75 -9.01 -3.94
CA GLY A 280 6.61 -9.62 -5.28
C GLY A 280 6.57 -8.63 -6.46
N ALA A 281 6.36 -7.33 -6.20
CA ALA A 281 6.46 -6.27 -7.19
C ALA A 281 7.86 -5.61 -7.23
N GLY A 282 8.76 -6.01 -6.34
CA GLY A 282 10.12 -5.52 -6.20
C GLY A 282 10.24 -4.23 -5.39
N ALA A 283 9.24 -3.87 -4.59
CA ALA A 283 9.29 -2.74 -3.67
C ALA A 283 9.98 -3.14 -2.36
N GLN A 284 10.93 -2.31 -1.93
CA GLN A 284 11.72 -2.48 -0.72
C GLN A 284 11.65 -1.19 0.12
N SER A 285 11.27 -1.32 1.37
CA SER A 285 11.22 -0.22 2.34
C SER A 285 12.54 -0.08 3.08
N LEU A 286 13.03 1.15 3.19
CA LEU A 286 14.17 1.53 4.03
C LEU A 286 13.68 2.50 5.12
N ILE A 287 13.93 2.16 6.37
CA ILE A 287 13.45 2.90 7.55
C ILE A 287 14.64 3.29 8.41
N VAL A 288 14.76 4.57 8.77
CA VAL A 288 15.93 5.08 9.50
C VAL A 288 15.52 6.04 10.62
N ALA A 289 15.87 5.70 11.86
CA ALA A 289 15.78 6.64 12.97
C ALA A 289 17.01 7.54 12.98
N VAL A 290 16.84 8.80 12.56
CA VAL A 290 17.94 9.74 12.35
C VAL A 290 17.84 10.95 13.29
N GLN A 291 18.99 11.51 13.65
CA GLN A 291 19.09 12.75 14.40
C GLN A 291 20.19 13.64 13.83
N THR A 292 19.85 14.89 13.53
CA THR A 292 20.77 15.91 13.04
C THR A 292 20.70 17.11 13.96
N GLY A 293 21.73 17.32 14.76
CA GLY A 293 21.70 18.30 15.85
C GLY A 293 20.61 17.99 16.88
N SER A 294 19.67 18.92 17.09
CA SER A 294 18.50 18.72 17.96
C SER A 294 17.30 18.08 17.25
N ARG A 295 17.27 18.08 15.91
CA ARG A 295 16.16 17.54 15.12
C ARG A 295 16.22 16.03 15.06
N ARG A 296 15.07 15.39 15.24
CA ARG A 296 14.89 13.93 15.17
C ARG A 296 13.79 13.63 14.16
N GLY A 297 13.90 12.48 13.53
CA GLY A 297 12.83 11.97 12.68
C GLY A 297 12.98 10.50 12.35
N VAL A 298 11.94 9.95 11.75
CA VAL A 298 11.96 8.65 11.08
C VAL A 298 11.99 8.92 9.59
N ALA A 299 13.13 8.68 8.96
CA ALA A 299 13.27 8.79 7.52
C ALA A 299 12.82 7.48 6.85
N MET A 300 12.06 7.62 5.79
CA MET A 300 11.48 6.53 5.01
C MET A 300 11.92 6.69 3.55
N ALA A 301 12.31 5.60 2.90
CA ALA A 301 12.49 5.56 1.45
C ALA A 301 11.96 4.24 0.88
N MET A 302 11.30 4.32 -0.27
CA MET A 302 10.84 3.16 -1.03
C MET A 302 11.70 3.01 -2.28
N LEU A 303 12.44 1.91 -2.36
CA LEU A 303 13.12 1.48 -3.57
C LEU A 303 12.20 0.55 -4.35
N LYS A 304 12.08 0.71 -5.66
CA LYS A 304 11.32 -0.21 -6.52
C LYS A 304 12.18 -0.69 -7.67
N GLN A 305 12.35 -2.01 -7.78
CA GLN A 305 13.04 -2.63 -8.92
C GLN A 305 12.36 -2.22 -10.24
N GLY A 306 13.16 -1.80 -11.21
CA GLY A 306 12.66 -1.22 -12.46
C GLY A 306 12.20 0.23 -12.35
N HIS A 307 12.47 0.93 -11.23
CA HIS A 307 12.14 2.35 -11.06
C HIS A 307 13.22 3.16 -10.33
N GLY A 308 13.84 2.60 -9.29
CA GLY A 308 14.77 3.30 -8.41
C GLY A 308 14.11 3.84 -7.13
N VAL A 309 14.48 5.04 -6.68
CA VAL A 309 13.88 5.67 -5.48
C VAL A 309 12.50 6.23 -5.83
N LYS A 310 11.45 5.47 -5.54
CA LYS A 310 10.05 5.79 -5.87
C LYS A 310 9.43 6.78 -4.91
N ASP A 311 9.80 6.72 -3.63
CA ASP A 311 9.35 7.65 -2.60
C ASP A 311 10.42 7.86 -1.52
N ALA A 312 10.40 9.02 -0.87
CA ALA A 312 11.28 9.37 0.23
C ALA A 312 10.71 10.54 1.04
N PHE A 313 10.69 10.42 2.36
CA PHE A 313 10.25 11.50 3.27
C PHE A 313 10.80 11.31 4.69
N ILE A 314 10.66 12.33 5.53
CA ILE A 314 11.02 12.27 6.95
C ILE A 314 9.80 12.63 7.78
N ILE A 315 9.43 11.77 8.72
CA ILE A 315 8.44 12.06 9.75
C ILE A 315 9.18 12.76 10.90
N PRO A 316 8.98 14.06 11.14
CA PRO A 316 9.63 14.77 12.24
C PRO A 316 9.14 14.22 13.59
N CYS A 317 10.04 14.17 14.57
CA CYS A 317 9.71 13.78 15.94
C CYS A 317 10.16 14.86 16.93
N ALA A 318 9.27 15.29 17.81
CA ALA A 318 9.56 16.26 18.86
C ALA A 318 10.45 15.69 19.97
N SER A 319 10.48 14.36 20.14
CA SER A 319 11.30 13.72 21.18
C SER A 319 11.90 12.37 20.78
N ALA A 320 12.90 11.91 21.55
CA ALA A 320 13.47 10.57 21.40
C ALA A 320 12.48 9.45 21.77
N THR A 321 11.46 9.74 22.57
CA THR A 321 10.42 8.76 22.93
C THR A 321 9.44 8.59 21.79
N GLU A 322 8.97 9.70 21.23
CA GLU A 322 8.12 9.72 20.03
C GLU A 322 8.81 9.06 18.84
N GLN A 323 10.09 9.37 18.59
CA GLN A 323 10.88 8.70 17.55
C GLN A 323 10.91 7.18 17.72
N ARG A 324 11.06 6.69 18.96
CA ARG A 324 11.06 5.25 19.26
C ARG A 324 9.68 4.64 19.06
N GLN A 325 8.61 5.33 19.46
CA GLN A 325 7.24 4.86 19.30
C GLN A 325 6.84 4.81 17.83
N MET A 326 7.14 5.88 17.06
CA MET A 326 6.86 5.95 15.63
C MET A 326 7.63 4.86 14.88
N LEU A 327 8.92 4.71 15.17
CA LEU A 327 9.74 3.65 14.59
C LEU A 327 9.17 2.27 14.92
N ALA A 328 8.79 2.02 16.17
CA ALA A 328 8.22 0.73 16.57
C ALA A 328 6.91 0.44 15.82
N GLY A 329 6.02 1.42 15.67
CA GLY A 329 4.78 1.24 14.90
C GLY A 329 5.03 0.86 13.44
N VAL A 330 5.95 1.55 12.77
CA VAL A 330 6.31 1.23 11.37
C VAL A 330 6.93 -0.16 11.24
N LEU A 331 7.79 -0.56 12.19
CA LEU A 331 8.45 -1.87 12.15
C LEU A 331 7.53 -3.03 12.57
N ASP A 332 6.38 -2.75 13.20
CA ASP A 332 5.36 -3.76 13.55
C ASP A 332 4.48 -4.12 12.34
N GLU A 333 4.34 -3.21 11.38
CA GLU A 333 3.53 -3.39 10.17
C GLU A 333 4.30 -4.03 9.01
N ILE A 334 5.64 -3.97 9.03
CA ILE A 334 6.49 -4.40 7.91
C ILE A 334 7.59 -5.33 8.45
N GLU A 335 7.68 -6.53 7.89
CA GLU A 335 8.82 -7.42 8.14
C GLU A 335 10.12 -6.73 7.70
N THR A 336 10.99 -6.45 8.67
CA THR A 336 12.20 -5.66 8.45
C THR A 336 13.39 -6.24 9.21
N PHE A 337 14.57 -6.00 8.65
CA PHE A 337 15.84 -6.47 9.17
C PHE A 337 16.72 -5.28 9.51
N ASP A 338 17.31 -5.27 10.71
CA ASP A 338 18.26 -4.24 11.09
C ASP A 338 19.51 -4.30 10.22
N ILE A 339 19.86 -3.19 9.57
CA ILE A 339 20.99 -3.09 8.65
C ILE A 339 22.01 -2.05 9.13
N SER A 340 23.26 -2.23 8.71
CA SER A 340 24.31 -1.25 8.99
C SER A 340 24.11 0.04 8.18
N PRO A 341 24.65 1.19 8.65
CA PRO A 341 24.68 2.42 7.86
C PRO A 341 25.32 2.27 6.47
N ASP A 342 26.35 1.43 6.35
CA ASP A 342 27.01 1.16 5.07
C ASP A 342 26.09 0.39 4.12
N ALA A 343 25.31 -0.57 4.63
CA ALA A 343 24.32 -1.30 3.84
C ALA A 343 23.16 -0.40 3.40
N LEU A 344 22.71 0.51 4.27
CA LEU A 344 21.73 1.54 3.94
C LEU A 344 22.23 2.43 2.79
N ALA A 345 23.47 2.93 2.89
CA ALA A 345 24.08 3.74 1.84
C ALA A 345 24.20 2.96 0.53
N ALA A 346 24.61 1.69 0.57
CA ALA A 346 24.68 0.83 -0.60
C ALA A 346 23.30 0.59 -1.25
N ALA A 347 22.24 0.44 -0.46
CA ALA A 347 20.88 0.28 -0.95
C ALA A 347 20.38 1.55 -1.65
N LEU A 348 20.55 2.73 -1.02
CA LEU A 348 20.19 4.02 -1.62
C LEU A 348 20.99 4.32 -2.89
N ALA A 349 22.30 4.06 -2.87
CA ALA A 349 23.17 4.20 -4.04
C ALA A 349 22.70 3.34 -5.22
N ARG A 350 22.33 2.08 -4.95
CA ARG A 350 21.77 1.15 -5.94
C ARG A 350 20.45 1.65 -6.51
N GLY A 351 19.51 2.04 -5.65
CA GLY A 351 18.21 2.57 -6.06
C GLY A 351 18.33 3.84 -6.91
N LEU A 352 19.22 4.77 -6.51
CA LEU A 352 19.54 5.96 -7.30
C LEU A 352 20.17 5.58 -8.65
N GLY A 353 21.14 4.67 -8.65
CA GLY A 353 21.80 4.23 -9.88
C GLY A 353 20.85 3.58 -10.89
N GLU A 354 19.97 2.71 -10.40
CA GLU A 354 18.95 2.03 -11.20
C GLU A 354 17.96 3.02 -11.81
N GLY A 355 17.40 3.94 -11.00
CA GLY A 355 16.46 4.94 -11.51
C GLY A 355 17.08 5.81 -12.60
N LEU A 356 18.30 6.30 -12.37
CA LEU A 356 18.99 7.14 -13.36
C LEU A 356 19.34 6.37 -14.65
N ALA A 357 19.70 5.09 -14.56
CA ALA A 357 19.93 4.25 -15.73
C ALA A 357 18.65 4.05 -16.57
N LEU A 358 17.48 4.09 -15.93
CA LEU A 358 16.16 4.01 -16.56
C LEU A 358 15.60 5.39 -16.97
N GLY A 359 16.32 6.49 -16.71
CA GLY A 359 15.85 7.84 -17.00
C GLY A 359 14.83 8.38 -15.99
N HIS A 360 14.72 7.76 -14.82
CA HIS A 360 13.87 8.20 -13.72
C HIS A 360 14.68 9.00 -12.69
N LEU A 361 14.23 10.22 -12.42
CA LEU A 361 14.76 11.02 -11.31
C LEU A 361 14.19 10.51 -9.99
N PRO A 362 14.96 10.56 -8.89
CA PRO A 362 14.48 10.12 -7.58
C PRO A 362 13.38 11.05 -7.04
N ALA A 363 12.51 10.50 -6.18
CA ALA A 363 11.47 11.27 -5.51
C ALA A 363 12.03 12.50 -4.77
N PRO A 364 11.34 13.67 -4.79
CA PRO A 364 11.89 14.93 -4.28
C PRO A 364 12.37 14.90 -2.83
N GLY A 365 11.69 14.16 -1.94
CA GLY A 365 12.08 14.07 -0.53
C GLY A 365 13.42 13.37 -0.28
N ILE A 366 14.05 12.77 -1.31
CA ILE A 366 15.44 12.30 -1.23
C ILE A 366 16.41 13.44 -0.87
N VAL A 367 16.06 14.69 -1.18
CA VAL A 367 16.81 15.89 -0.77
C VAL A 367 16.87 16.02 0.76
N ASP A 368 15.77 15.73 1.44
CA ASP A 368 15.70 15.80 2.91
C ASP A 368 16.49 14.66 3.56
N LEU A 369 16.42 13.48 2.96
CA LEU A 369 17.26 12.34 3.33
C LEU A 369 18.75 12.63 3.10
N ALA A 370 19.11 13.33 2.02
CA ALA A 370 20.49 13.71 1.71
C ALA A 370 21.11 14.59 2.80
N GLU A 371 20.34 15.58 3.25
CA GLU A 371 20.72 16.44 4.35
C GLU A 371 20.82 15.65 5.66
N SER A 372 19.84 14.78 5.92
CA SER A 372 19.72 14.08 7.20
C SER A 372 20.66 12.90 7.37
N LEU A 373 21.02 12.18 6.30
CA LEU A 373 21.92 11.01 6.31
C LEU A 373 23.36 11.39 5.93
N GLY A 374 23.53 12.52 5.25
CA GLY A 374 24.81 12.98 4.71
C GLY A 374 25.03 12.56 3.25
N LEU A 375 25.65 13.45 2.49
CA LEU A 375 25.79 13.37 1.03
C LEU A 375 26.61 12.17 0.53
N ALA A 376 27.46 11.60 1.37
CA ALA A 376 28.29 10.44 1.00
C ALA A 376 27.43 9.18 0.75
N ALA A 377 26.27 9.07 1.41
CA ALA A 377 25.38 7.93 1.28
C ALA A 377 24.56 7.91 -0.02
N LEU A 378 24.53 9.01 -0.79
CA LEU A 378 23.64 9.18 -1.95
C LEU A 378 24.38 9.38 -3.28
N ILE A 379 25.54 8.74 -3.42
CA ILE A 379 26.25 8.66 -4.69
C ILE A 379 25.59 7.54 -5.52
N PRO A 380 24.98 7.82 -6.68
CA PRO A 380 24.36 6.78 -7.49
C PRO A 380 25.37 5.74 -7.95
N ALA A 381 24.98 4.47 -7.87
CA ALA A 381 25.77 3.34 -8.34
C ALA A 381 24.83 2.34 -9.01
N ALA A 382 24.78 2.34 -10.35
CA ALA A 382 24.10 1.28 -11.08
C ALA A 382 24.83 -0.04 -10.79
N ALA A 383 24.07 -1.08 -10.50
CA ALA A 383 24.60 -2.40 -10.19
C ALA A 383 23.74 -3.44 -10.87
N GLU A 384 24.35 -4.29 -11.69
CA GLU A 384 23.72 -5.50 -12.20
C GLU A 384 23.62 -6.56 -11.10
N THR A 385 22.89 -7.65 -11.35
CA THR A 385 22.67 -8.70 -10.34
C THR A 385 23.99 -9.29 -9.85
N GLU A 386 24.94 -9.53 -10.76
CA GLU A 386 26.29 -10.01 -10.46
C GLU A 386 27.06 -9.03 -9.59
N ASP A 387 26.93 -7.73 -9.83
CA ASP A 387 27.59 -6.69 -9.02
C ASP A 387 27.04 -6.68 -7.59
N ILE A 388 25.73 -6.90 -7.43
CA ILE A 388 25.09 -7.01 -6.10
C ILE A 388 25.68 -8.21 -5.35
N LEU A 389 25.71 -9.39 -5.99
CA LEU A 389 26.29 -10.60 -5.40
C LEU A 389 27.79 -10.45 -5.09
N ALA A 390 28.55 -9.81 -5.97
CA ALA A 390 29.96 -9.52 -5.76
C ALA A 390 30.20 -8.55 -4.59
N SER A 391 29.37 -7.51 -4.47
CA SER A 391 29.47 -6.52 -3.38
C SER A 391 29.32 -7.14 -2.00
N ILE A 392 28.54 -8.24 -1.92
CA ILE A 392 28.34 -9.02 -0.71
C ILE A 392 29.26 -10.24 -0.65
N GLY A 393 30.30 -10.35 -1.48
CA GLY A 393 31.26 -11.46 -1.47
C GLY A 393 30.60 -12.84 -1.59
N ALA A 394 29.47 -12.93 -2.29
CA ALA A 394 28.74 -14.18 -2.44
C ALA A 394 29.55 -15.20 -3.25
N ALA A 395 30.24 -14.75 -4.30
CA ALA A 395 31.03 -15.61 -5.17
C ALA A 395 32.11 -16.38 -4.38
N GLU A 396 32.90 -15.68 -3.55
CA GLU A 396 33.93 -16.29 -2.72
C GLU A 396 33.34 -17.22 -1.66
N ALA A 397 32.26 -16.79 -1.01
CA ALA A 397 31.61 -17.58 0.04
C ALA A 397 31.02 -18.88 -0.52
N LEU A 398 30.34 -18.84 -1.67
CA LEU A 398 29.79 -20.01 -2.33
C LEU A 398 30.88 -20.91 -2.92
N ALA A 399 31.94 -20.34 -3.50
CA ALA A 399 33.07 -21.10 -4.03
C ALA A 399 33.82 -21.86 -2.94
N GLY A 400 33.89 -21.31 -1.73
CA GLY A 400 34.49 -21.96 -0.55
C GLY A 400 33.72 -23.17 -0.03
N LEU A 401 32.47 -23.37 -0.45
CA LEU A 401 31.64 -24.48 0.01
C LEU A 401 31.75 -25.71 -0.92
N PRO A 402 31.58 -26.94 -0.39
CA PRO A 402 31.45 -28.14 -1.23
C PRO A 402 30.24 -28.03 -2.18
N ALA A 403 30.34 -28.64 -3.36
CA ALA A 403 29.24 -28.62 -4.35
C ALA A 403 27.92 -29.16 -3.79
N ALA A 404 27.96 -30.21 -2.98
CA ALA A 404 26.79 -30.76 -2.30
C ALA A 404 26.11 -29.73 -1.38
N HIS A 405 26.90 -28.91 -0.69
CA HIS A 405 26.40 -27.88 0.21
C HIS A 405 25.78 -26.71 -0.55
N ARG A 406 26.34 -26.31 -1.69
CA ARG A 406 25.71 -25.31 -2.58
C ARG A 406 24.37 -25.78 -3.13
N ILE A 407 24.27 -27.08 -3.47
CA ILE A 407 23.00 -27.68 -3.90
C ILE A 407 21.98 -27.64 -2.76
N GLU A 408 22.42 -27.92 -1.53
CA GLU A 408 21.58 -27.87 -0.34
C GLU A 408 21.07 -26.46 -0.04
N LEU A 409 21.93 -25.44 -0.15
CA LEU A 409 21.53 -24.04 -0.01
C LEU A 409 20.40 -23.63 -0.96
N VAL A 410 20.41 -24.12 -2.21
CA VAL A 410 19.30 -23.89 -3.14
C VAL A 410 18.05 -24.66 -2.70
N LYS A 411 18.20 -25.86 -2.14
CA LYS A 411 17.05 -26.67 -1.70
C LYS A 411 16.32 -26.06 -0.50
N THR A 412 17.05 -25.45 0.44
CA THR A 412 16.47 -24.75 1.60
C THR A 412 15.52 -23.62 1.22
N SER A 413 15.54 -23.15 -0.03
CA SER A 413 14.54 -22.20 -0.53
C SER A 413 13.10 -22.70 -0.50
N ALA A 414 12.87 -24.01 -0.31
CA ALA A 414 11.54 -24.57 -0.12
C ALA A 414 10.84 -24.01 1.13
N ASP A 415 11.62 -23.72 2.17
CA ASP A 415 11.09 -23.39 3.49
C ASP A 415 10.99 -21.87 3.70
N TRP A 416 11.35 -21.05 2.71
CA TRP A 416 11.42 -19.59 2.88
C TRP A 416 10.09 -18.95 3.26
N ILE A 417 8.97 -19.46 2.73
CA ILE A 417 7.64 -18.94 3.03
C ILE A 417 7.28 -19.14 4.51
N GLU A 418 7.82 -20.17 5.16
CA GLU A 418 7.63 -20.38 6.60
C GLU A 418 8.45 -19.42 7.47
N PHE A 419 9.46 -18.77 6.89
CA PHE A 419 10.43 -17.93 7.61
C PHE A 419 10.31 -16.43 7.30
N PHE A 420 9.65 -16.06 6.21
CA PHE A 420 9.61 -14.68 5.72
C PHE A 420 8.20 -14.33 5.28
N ASP A 421 7.53 -13.48 6.07
CA ASP A 421 6.18 -12.99 5.77
C ASP A 421 6.14 -12.28 4.41
N GLN A 422 7.23 -11.61 4.03
CA GLN A 422 7.31 -10.95 2.73
C GLN A 422 7.20 -11.93 1.55
N ALA A 423 7.53 -13.21 1.74
CA ALA A 423 7.49 -14.22 0.69
C ALA A 423 6.06 -14.56 0.23
N ASP A 424 5.04 -14.33 1.06
CA ASP A 424 3.62 -14.49 0.69
C ASP A 424 3.22 -13.58 -0.48
N SER A 425 3.93 -12.46 -0.64
CA SER A 425 3.69 -11.53 -1.74
C SER A 425 4.34 -11.96 -3.07
N TRP A 426 5.17 -13.01 -3.10
CA TRP A 426 5.98 -13.39 -4.26
C TRP A 426 5.21 -14.16 -5.35
N PHE A 427 4.00 -13.74 -5.66
CA PHE A 427 3.23 -14.25 -6.80
C PHE A 427 3.28 -13.29 -7.99
N LEU A 428 2.93 -13.79 -9.18
CA LEU A 428 2.88 -13.00 -10.40
C LEU A 428 1.44 -12.72 -10.80
N ASP A 429 1.09 -11.44 -10.95
CA ASP A 429 -0.29 -11.06 -11.24
C ASP A 429 -0.45 -10.16 -12.48
N THR A 430 0.29 -10.45 -13.55
CA THR A 430 0.24 -9.68 -14.79
C THR A 430 -0.96 -10.07 -15.67
N GLY A 431 -1.52 -9.13 -16.42
CA GLY A 431 -2.64 -9.38 -17.33
C GLY A 431 -2.36 -10.42 -18.40
N THR A 432 -1.14 -10.42 -18.95
CA THR A 432 -0.72 -11.42 -19.94
C THR A 432 -0.70 -12.84 -19.37
N LEU A 433 -0.27 -12.99 -18.11
CA LEU A 433 -0.27 -14.26 -17.42
C LEU A 433 -1.70 -14.71 -17.08
N ARG A 434 -2.53 -13.82 -16.50
CA ARG A 434 -3.93 -14.13 -16.20
C ARG A 434 -4.67 -14.63 -17.43
N ALA A 435 -4.56 -13.93 -18.57
CA ALA A 435 -5.19 -14.35 -19.82
C ALA A 435 -4.70 -15.73 -20.29
N ALA A 436 -3.43 -16.06 -20.07
CA ALA A 436 -2.88 -17.37 -20.40
C ALA A 436 -3.40 -18.47 -19.46
N ILE A 437 -3.54 -18.20 -18.16
CA ILE A 437 -4.11 -19.12 -17.16
C ILE A 437 -5.59 -19.37 -17.47
N THR A 438 -6.40 -18.31 -17.65
CA THR A 438 -7.83 -18.43 -17.97
C THR A 438 -8.09 -19.19 -19.29
N ARG A 439 -7.20 -19.04 -20.29
CA ARG A 439 -7.30 -19.77 -21.56
C ARG A 439 -6.98 -21.26 -21.42
N ALA A 440 -6.21 -21.65 -20.41
CA ALA A 440 -5.84 -23.05 -20.20
C ALA A 440 -7.02 -23.85 -19.65
N ARG A 441 -7.33 -24.97 -20.30
CA ARG A 441 -8.48 -25.83 -19.96
C ARG A 441 -8.20 -26.90 -18.91
N THR A 442 -6.95 -26.99 -18.45
CA THR A 442 -6.49 -28.00 -17.49
C THR A 442 -5.50 -27.37 -16.53
N ASP A 443 -5.43 -27.89 -15.31
CA ASP A 443 -4.50 -27.40 -14.28
C ASP A 443 -3.04 -27.48 -14.74
N LYS A 444 -2.68 -28.58 -15.43
CA LYS A 444 -1.35 -28.70 -16.07
C LYS A 444 -1.09 -27.63 -17.13
N GLY A 445 -2.13 -27.20 -17.85
CA GLY A 445 -2.03 -26.10 -18.81
C GLY A 445 -1.82 -24.75 -18.13
N ARG A 446 -2.52 -24.52 -17.01
CA ARG A 446 -2.38 -23.33 -16.16
C ARG A 446 -0.97 -23.24 -15.57
N GLU A 447 -0.52 -24.32 -14.93
CA GLU A 447 0.85 -24.44 -14.39
C GLU A 447 1.91 -24.21 -15.49
N ALA A 448 1.73 -24.79 -16.69
CA ALA A 448 2.64 -24.59 -17.81
C ALA A 448 2.67 -23.13 -18.30
N ALA A 449 1.55 -22.40 -18.23
CA ALA A 449 1.50 -20.99 -18.54
C ALA A 449 2.32 -20.16 -17.54
N VAL A 450 2.19 -20.45 -16.24
CA VAL A 450 2.98 -19.79 -15.19
C VAL A 450 4.47 -20.06 -15.37
N TRP A 451 4.86 -21.33 -15.55
CA TRP A 451 6.28 -21.68 -15.82
C TRP A 451 6.86 -20.95 -17.03
N LYS A 452 6.07 -20.82 -18.10
CA LYS A 452 6.49 -20.10 -19.30
C LYS A 452 6.72 -18.61 -19.01
N HIS A 453 5.84 -17.98 -18.23
CA HIS A 453 5.97 -16.57 -17.86
C HIS A 453 7.13 -16.34 -16.88
N LEU A 454 7.33 -17.22 -15.88
CA LEU A 454 8.50 -17.16 -15.01
C LEU A 454 9.81 -17.24 -15.81
N GLY A 455 9.82 -18.02 -16.89
CA GLY A 455 10.94 -18.09 -17.82
C GLY A 455 11.34 -16.73 -18.41
N THR A 456 10.40 -15.81 -18.63
CA THR A 456 10.68 -14.45 -19.15
C THR A 456 11.10 -13.48 -18.06
N ARG A 457 10.90 -13.82 -16.78
CA ARG A 457 11.26 -13.00 -15.61
C ARG A 457 12.44 -13.56 -14.81
N ARG A 458 13.26 -14.44 -15.41
CA ARG A 458 14.43 -15.04 -14.72
C ARG A 458 15.35 -13.97 -14.12
N ASP A 459 15.73 -12.96 -14.90
CA ASP A 459 16.66 -11.93 -14.45
C ASP A 459 16.04 -11.05 -13.36
N TRP A 460 14.73 -10.79 -13.45
CA TRP A 460 13.96 -10.09 -12.43
C TRP A 460 14.03 -10.81 -11.08
N TRP A 461 13.80 -12.13 -11.06
CA TRP A 461 13.88 -12.94 -9.84
C TRP A 461 15.32 -13.12 -9.34
N ALA A 462 16.29 -13.22 -10.24
CA ALA A 462 17.70 -13.29 -9.85
C ALA A 462 18.12 -12.03 -9.09
N ARG A 463 17.74 -10.85 -9.61
CA ARG A 463 17.96 -9.56 -8.94
C ARG A 463 17.23 -9.48 -7.60
N HIS A 464 15.96 -9.86 -7.58
CA HIS A 464 15.13 -9.90 -6.38
C HIS A 464 15.78 -10.68 -5.23
N PHE A 465 16.26 -11.89 -5.51
CA PHE A 465 16.95 -12.72 -4.52
C PHE A 465 18.36 -12.22 -4.18
N ALA A 466 19.07 -11.57 -5.11
CA ALA A 466 20.36 -10.95 -4.81
C ALA A 466 20.21 -9.75 -3.85
N VAL A 467 19.18 -8.91 -4.04
CA VAL A 467 18.86 -7.81 -3.13
C VAL A 467 18.45 -8.36 -1.75
N SER A 468 17.62 -9.40 -1.71
CA SER A 468 17.25 -10.09 -0.48
C SER A 468 18.48 -10.65 0.26
N ALA A 469 19.41 -11.29 -0.45
CA ALA A 469 20.67 -11.76 0.11
C ALA A 469 21.50 -10.62 0.68
N ALA A 470 21.54 -9.47 0.01
CA ALA A 470 22.28 -8.31 0.49
C ALA A 470 21.69 -7.73 1.79
N THR A 471 20.36 -7.64 1.88
CA THR A 471 19.65 -7.24 3.11
C THR A 471 19.95 -8.20 4.26
N LEU A 472 19.76 -9.50 4.04
CA LEU A 472 19.97 -10.52 5.07
C LEU A 472 21.43 -10.64 5.50
N LYS A 473 22.40 -10.43 4.59
CA LYS A 473 23.82 -10.41 4.96
C LYS A 473 24.16 -9.22 5.86
N ALA A 474 23.54 -8.07 5.60
CA ALA A 474 23.73 -6.87 6.40
C ALA A 474 23.11 -6.99 7.81
N ALA A 475 22.15 -7.90 7.98
CA ALA A 475 21.45 -8.13 9.22
C ALA A 475 22.23 -9.05 10.17
N SER A 476 22.70 -8.50 11.29
CA SER A 476 23.54 -9.24 12.25
C SER A 476 22.81 -10.34 13.01
N GLU A 477 21.48 -10.27 13.09
CA GLU A 477 20.63 -11.22 13.83
C GLU A 477 20.23 -12.44 12.98
N VAL A 478 20.46 -12.38 11.66
CA VAL A 478 20.07 -13.42 10.72
C VAL A 478 21.15 -14.49 10.64
N HIS A 479 20.75 -15.76 10.65
CA HIS A 479 21.67 -16.89 10.53
C HIS A 479 22.42 -16.82 9.17
N PRO A 480 23.76 -16.94 9.13
CA PRO A 480 24.55 -16.77 7.89
C PRO A 480 24.15 -17.67 6.72
N MET A 481 23.54 -18.82 7.00
CA MET A 481 23.04 -19.72 5.95
C MET A 481 21.84 -19.16 5.18
N LEU A 482 21.05 -18.26 5.77
CA LEU A 482 19.88 -17.69 5.10
C LEU A 482 20.32 -16.80 3.94
N TRP A 483 21.17 -15.81 4.18
CA TRP A 483 21.65 -14.94 3.08
C TRP A 483 22.43 -15.73 2.01
N LEU A 484 23.19 -16.76 2.42
CA LEU A 484 23.88 -17.67 1.48
C LEU A 484 22.90 -18.48 0.63
N SER A 485 21.76 -18.87 1.20
CA SER A 485 20.71 -19.57 0.47
C SER A 485 20.12 -18.67 -0.62
N PHE A 486 19.78 -17.42 -0.29
CA PHE A 486 19.32 -16.43 -1.27
C PHE A 486 20.35 -16.17 -2.36
N ALA A 487 21.62 -15.98 -1.97
CA ALA A 487 22.71 -15.79 -2.92
C ALA A 487 22.89 -17.01 -3.85
N ALA A 488 22.77 -18.22 -3.33
CA ALA A 488 22.86 -19.45 -4.11
C ALA A 488 21.70 -19.60 -5.11
N VAL A 489 20.48 -19.21 -4.74
CA VAL A 489 19.33 -19.18 -5.64
C VAL A 489 19.51 -18.13 -6.73
N ALA A 490 19.91 -16.91 -6.38
CA ALA A 490 20.20 -15.85 -7.34
C ALA A 490 21.27 -16.30 -8.36
N GLN A 491 22.38 -16.86 -7.87
CA GLN A 491 23.43 -17.41 -8.75
C GLN A 491 22.92 -18.55 -9.62
N ALA A 492 22.10 -19.46 -9.07
CA ALA A 492 21.53 -20.57 -9.84
C ALA A 492 20.62 -20.08 -10.98
N LEU A 493 19.88 -18.99 -10.76
CA LEU A 493 19.08 -18.35 -11.82
C LEU A 493 19.97 -17.75 -12.91
N LEU A 494 21.02 -17.01 -12.54
CA LEU A 494 22.01 -16.46 -13.48
C LEU A 494 22.72 -17.54 -14.30
N ASP A 495 23.08 -18.66 -13.66
CA ASP A 495 23.73 -19.82 -14.30
C ASP A 495 22.79 -20.58 -15.26
N GLY A 496 21.54 -20.15 -15.39
CA GLY A 496 20.56 -20.76 -16.28
C GLY A 496 20.03 -22.10 -15.78
N ARG A 497 20.12 -22.38 -14.47
CA ARG A 497 19.53 -23.59 -13.88
C ARG A 497 18.04 -23.65 -14.20
N SER A 498 17.53 -24.88 -14.36
CA SER A 498 16.10 -25.11 -14.59
C SER A 498 15.29 -24.58 -13.41
N LEU A 499 14.30 -23.72 -13.69
CA LEU A 499 13.43 -23.13 -12.66
C LEU A 499 12.75 -24.20 -11.81
N LYS A 500 12.30 -25.30 -12.44
CA LYS A 500 11.66 -26.45 -11.75
C LYS A 500 12.58 -27.17 -10.75
N SER A 501 13.88 -26.90 -10.77
CA SER A 501 14.86 -27.50 -9.85
C SER A 501 15.26 -26.57 -8.70
N ILE A 502 14.62 -25.40 -8.60
CA ILE A 502 14.78 -24.40 -7.56
C ILE A 502 13.45 -24.35 -6.80
N PRO A 503 13.38 -24.88 -5.56
CA PRO A 503 12.11 -25.06 -4.85
C PRO A 503 11.25 -23.81 -4.71
N ILE A 504 11.81 -22.66 -4.33
CA ILE A 504 11.03 -21.42 -4.24
C ILE A 504 10.31 -21.06 -5.54
N MET A 505 10.89 -21.38 -6.71
CA MET A 505 10.22 -21.10 -7.99
C MET A 505 8.97 -21.98 -8.19
N THR A 506 8.91 -23.16 -7.58
CA THR A 506 7.71 -24.01 -7.55
C THR A 506 6.65 -23.41 -6.63
N GLU A 507 7.05 -22.91 -5.47
CA GLU A 507 6.12 -22.24 -4.55
C GLU A 507 5.54 -20.96 -5.16
N ILE A 508 6.37 -20.15 -5.84
CA ILE A 508 5.91 -18.98 -6.60
C ILE A 508 4.85 -19.38 -7.65
N VAL A 509 4.99 -20.55 -8.28
CA VAL A 509 3.97 -21.07 -9.20
C VAL A 509 2.66 -21.40 -8.46
N ALA A 510 2.74 -22.04 -7.29
CA ALA A 510 1.59 -22.37 -6.47
C ALA A 510 0.86 -21.10 -6.01
N MET A 511 1.56 -20.15 -5.38
CA MET A 511 1.00 -18.87 -4.94
C MET A 511 0.41 -18.07 -6.10
N THR A 512 1.04 -18.10 -7.28
CA THR A 512 0.49 -17.45 -8.49
C THR A 512 -0.85 -18.05 -8.93
N LEU A 513 -1.00 -19.37 -8.84
CA LEU A 513 -2.26 -20.03 -9.18
C LEU A 513 -3.32 -19.81 -8.09
N GLU A 514 -2.93 -19.81 -6.82
CA GLU A 514 -3.79 -19.53 -5.67
C GLU A 514 -4.34 -18.11 -5.74
N ALA A 515 -3.48 -17.10 -5.87
CA ALA A 515 -3.88 -15.70 -6.04
C ALA A 515 -4.81 -15.50 -7.25
N HIS A 516 -4.59 -16.24 -8.33
CA HIS A 516 -5.50 -16.24 -9.48
C HIS A 516 -6.87 -16.85 -9.14
N SER A 517 -6.90 -17.96 -8.40
CA SER A 517 -8.13 -18.64 -7.98
C SER A 517 -8.94 -17.82 -6.96
N GLU A 518 -8.30 -17.24 -5.95
CA GLU A 518 -8.94 -16.32 -5.01
C GLU A 518 -9.55 -15.14 -5.75
N ARG A 519 -8.84 -14.64 -6.77
CA ARG A 519 -9.36 -13.57 -7.61
C ARG A 519 -10.54 -14.01 -8.47
N GLU A 520 -10.53 -15.19 -9.07
CA GLU A 520 -11.72 -15.71 -9.79
C GLU A 520 -12.90 -15.92 -8.82
N GLY A 521 -12.64 -16.36 -7.59
CA GLY A 521 -13.64 -16.45 -6.52
C GLY A 521 -14.22 -15.09 -6.12
N ASN A 522 -13.37 -14.07 -6.02
CA ASN A 522 -13.75 -12.68 -5.71
C ASN A 522 -14.33 -11.90 -6.91
N ALA A 523 -14.03 -12.32 -8.15
CA ALA A 523 -14.50 -11.73 -9.41
C ALA A 523 -15.77 -12.40 -9.95
N ALA A 524 -16.15 -13.58 -9.41
CA ALA A 524 -17.54 -13.97 -9.46
C ALA A 524 -18.32 -12.81 -8.83
N PRO A 525 -19.34 -12.24 -9.52
CA PRO A 525 -20.16 -11.24 -8.87
C PRO A 525 -20.60 -11.90 -7.56
N VAL A 526 -20.33 -11.24 -6.41
CA VAL A 526 -21.11 -11.47 -5.20
C VAL A 526 -22.51 -11.61 -5.74
N PRO A 527 -23.13 -12.82 -5.65
CA PRO A 527 -24.40 -13.02 -6.27
C PRO A 527 -25.21 -11.83 -5.79
N ARG A 528 -25.84 -11.13 -6.75
CA ARG A 528 -27.07 -10.41 -6.41
C ARG A 528 -27.76 -11.32 -5.41
N ARG A 529 -28.23 -10.78 -4.30
CA ARG A 529 -29.06 -11.44 -3.28
C ARG A 529 -30.28 -12.07 -3.97
N GLU A 530 -29.99 -13.07 -4.78
CA GLU A 530 -30.78 -14.11 -5.37
C GLU A 530 -30.77 -15.05 -4.20
N GLU A 531 -31.89 -14.98 -3.49
CA GLU A 531 -32.36 -15.92 -2.48
C GLU A 531 -31.42 -17.12 -2.31
N HIS A 532 -30.78 -17.18 -1.14
CA HIS A 532 -30.00 -18.31 -0.61
C HIS A 532 -30.87 -19.57 -0.45
N ASP A 533 -31.59 -19.99 -1.50
CA ASP A 533 -32.48 -21.15 -1.47
C ASP A 533 -31.70 -22.46 -1.31
N GLY A 534 -30.40 -22.49 -1.68
CA GLY A 534 -29.53 -23.65 -1.54
C GLY A 534 -29.01 -23.88 -0.12
N VAL A 535 -28.45 -22.86 0.54
CA VAL A 535 -27.83 -23.03 1.87
C VAL A 535 -28.89 -23.10 2.97
N GLY A 536 -29.97 -22.29 2.86
CA GLY A 536 -31.10 -22.39 3.78
C GLY A 536 -31.77 -23.77 3.74
N SER A 537 -31.83 -24.40 2.57
CA SER A 537 -32.34 -25.78 2.45
C SER A 537 -31.35 -26.84 2.97
N LEU A 538 -30.03 -26.65 2.82
CA LEU A 538 -29.01 -27.52 3.41
C LEU A 538 -29.00 -27.45 4.95
N LEU A 539 -29.08 -26.23 5.51
CA LEU A 539 -29.22 -25.99 6.95
C LEU A 539 -30.53 -26.60 7.48
N ALA A 540 -31.65 -26.42 6.76
CA ALA A 540 -32.93 -27.04 7.13
C ALA A 540 -32.89 -28.58 7.07
N HIS A 541 -32.18 -29.18 6.11
CA HIS A 541 -31.95 -30.64 6.05
C HIS A 541 -31.06 -31.13 7.21
N ALA A 542 -30.13 -30.29 7.65
CA ALA A 542 -29.31 -30.50 8.85
C ALA A 542 -30.09 -30.28 10.17
N GLY A 543 -31.34 -29.81 10.11
CA GLY A 543 -32.14 -29.44 11.29
C GLY A 543 -31.63 -28.20 12.01
N VAL A 544 -30.79 -27.39 11.34
CA VAL A 544 -30.14 -26.19 11.88
C VAL A 544 -30.80 -24.96 11.28
N THR A 545 -31.22 -24.01 12.13
CA THR A 545 -31.68 -22.69 11.66
C THR A 545 -30.50 -21.72 11.57
N GLU A 546 -30.62 -20.65 10.78
CA GLU A 546 -29.59 -19.59 10.74
C GLU A 546 -29.36 -18.98 12.13
N ALA A 547 -30.42 -18.82 12.92
CA ALA A 547 -30.33 -18.33 14.28
C ALA A 547 -29.55 -19.30 15.19
N TYR A 548 -29.80 -20.61 15.06
CA TYR A 548 -29.03 -21.65 15.77
C TYR A 548 -27.55 -21.59 15.40
N LEU A 549 -27.23 -21.57 14.09
CA LEU A 549 -25.85 -21.53 13.62
C LEU A 549 -25.11 -20.28 14.12
N HIS A 550 -25.77 -19.11 14.04
CA HIS A 550 -25.21 -17.86 14.55
C HIS A 550 -24.93 -17.93 16.07
N GLY A 551 -25.82 -18.55 16.85
CA GLY A 551 -25.59 -18.75 18.29
C GLY A 551 -24.47 -19.72 18.59
N TYR A 552 -24.38 -20.80 17.80
CA TYR A 552 -23.31 -21.79 17.87
C TYR A 552 -21.94 -21.14 17.62
N LEU A 553 -21.80 -20.36 16.55
CA LEU A 553 -20.56 -19.69 16.19
C LEU A 553 -20.21 -18.53 17.13
N ALA A 554 -21.20 -17.81 17.65
CA ALA A 554 -20.97 -16.80 18.69
C ALA A 554 -20.37 -17.40 19.97
N ALA A 555 -20.74 -18.63 20.35
CA ALA A 555 -20.09 -19.34 21.45
C ALA A 555 -18.64 -19.73 21.10
N LEU A 556 -18.36 -20.06 19.83
CA LEU A 556 -17.02 -20.44 19.37
C LEU A 556 -16.07 -19.25 19.49
N ALA A 557 -16.49 -18.10 18.98
CA ALA A 557 -15.74 -16.85 19.02
C ALA A 557 -15.28 -16.45 20.43
N ILE A 558 -16.05 -16.79 21.47
CA ILE A 558 -15.74 -16.39 22.85
C ILE A 558 -15.25 -17.55 23.75
N THR A 559 -14.99 -18.71 23.15
CA THR A 559 -14.55 -19.91 23.87
C THR A 559 -13.19 -19.63 24.56
N PRO A 560 -13.04 -19.89 25.87
CA PRO A 560 -11.86 -19.46 26.63
C PRO A 560 -10.52 -20.07 26.23
N LEU A 561 -10.52 -21.24 25.61
CA LEU A 561 -9.32 -21.96 25.16
C LEU A 561 -9.52 -22.39 23.71
N GLU A 562 -8.43 -22.39 22.94
CA GLU A 562 -8.42 -22.85 21.55
C GLU A 562 -9.07 -24.23 21.41
N THR A 563 -9.91 -24.38 20.39
CA THR A 563 -10.70 -25.58 20.14
C THR A 563 -10.40 -26.09 18.75
N GLU A 564 -9.92 -27.33 18.67
CA GLU A 564 -9.62 -27.99 17.41
C GLU A 564 -10.84 -28.03 16.48
N PRO A 565 -10.66 -27.80 15.16
CA PRO A 565 -11.75 -27.83 14.18
C PRO A 565 -12.62 -29.08 14.28
N GLU A 566 -12.00 -30.25 14.46
CA GLU A 566 -12.70 -31.53 14.60
C GLU A 566 -13.71 -31.56 15.76
N ALA A 567 -13.44 -30.85 16.85
CA ALA A 567 -14.26 -30.90 18.06
C ALA A 567 -15.55 -30.09 17.93
N TRP A 568 -15.51 -28.93 17.28
CA TRP A 568 -16.69 -28.09 17.09
C TRP A 568 -17.41 -28.40 15.76
N LEU A 569 -16.67 -28.69 14.69
CA LEU A 569 -17.29 -29.12 13.42
C LEU A 569 -17.96 -30.48 13.59
N GLY A 570 -17.29 -31.43 14.24
CA GLY A 570 -17.85 -32.76 14.48
C GLY A 570 -19.17 -32.74 15.28
N ALA A 571 -19.37 -31.73 16.13
CA ALA A 571 -20.61 -31.54 16.87
C ALA A 571 -21.70 -30.82 16.07
N LEU A 572 -21.34 -29.99 15.10
CA LEU A 572 -22.28 -29.27 14.23
C LEU A 572 -22.82 -30.14 13.09
N VAL A 573 -21.96 -30.97 12.47
CA VAL A 573 -22.32 -31.83 11.32
C VAL A 573 -22.39 -33.32 11.65
N GLY A 574 -22.11 -33.70 12.91
CA GLY A 574 -22.12 -35.09 13.36
C GLY A 574 -23.49 -35.76 13.25
N GLY A 575 -23.59 -36.80 12.42
CA GLY A 575 -24.81 -37.62 12.28
C GLY A 575 -25.79 -37.15 11.20
N ILE A 576 -25.39 -36.21 10.34
CA ILE A 576 -26.22 -35.69 9.25
C ILE A 576 -25.87 -36.42 7.93
N GLU A 577 -26.89 -36.96 7.26
CA GLU A 577 -26.75 -37.53 5.91
C GLU A 577 -26.95 -36.43 4.86
N PHE A 578 -25.92 -36.10 4.09
CA PHE A 578 -25.97 -35.04 3.08
C PHE A 578 -26.45 -35.55 1.72
N PRO A 579 -27.43 -34.87 1.08
CA PRO A 579 -27.93 -35.27 -0.23
C PRO A 579 -26.99 -34.82 -1.35
N GLY A 580 -26.20 -35.74 -1.91
CA GLY A 580 -25.43 -35.53 -3.14
C GLY A 580 -23.95 -35.22 -2.96
N GLN A 581 -23.17 -35.33 -4.04
CA GLN A 581 -21.73 -35.01 -4.04
C GLN A 581 -21.52 -33.49 -3.92
N GLY A 582 -20.70 -33.06 -2.96
CA GLY A 582 -20.32 -31.65 -2.75
C GLY A 582 -21.22 -30.85 -1.82
N ALA A 583 -22.34 -31.40 -1.34
CA ALA A 583 -23.25 -30.71 -0.41
C ALA A 583 -22.60 -30.44 0.96
N LEU A 584 -21.76 -31.35 1.43
CA LEU A 584 -20.96 -31.16 2.63
C LEU A 584 -19.92 -30.05 2.42
N ASP A 585 -19.19 -30.06 1.31
CA ASP A 585 -18.15 -29.07 1.01
C ASP A 585 -18.74 -27.64 0.94
N GLN A 586 -19.91 -27.49 0.31
CA GLN A 586 -20.63 -26.20 0.25
C GLN A 586 -21.11 -25.72 1.63
N LEU A 587 -21.61 -26.62 2.48
CA LEU A 587 -21.99 -26.28 3.84
C LEU A 587 -20.76 -25.91 4.68
N MET A 588 -19.65 -26.64 4.50
CA MET A 588 -18.40 -26.40 5.22
C MET A 588 -17.79 -25.05 4.86
N GLU A 589 -17.74 -24.71 3.57
CA GLU A 589 -17.29 -23.40 3.09
C GLU A 589 -18.14 -22.29 3.71
N PHE A 590 -19.48 -22.45 3.69
CA PHE A 590 -20.38 -21.48 4.32
C PHE A 590 -20.15 -21.36 5.83
N VAL A 591 -20.06 -22.47 6.57
CA VAL A 591 -19.86 -22.47 8.02
C VAL A 591 -18.53 -21.82 8.40
N VAL A 592 -17.45 -22.05 7.65
CA VAL A 592 -16.15 -21.41 7.89
C VAL A 592 -16.23 -19.90 7.67
N VAL A 593 -16.87 -19.45 6.58
CA VAL A 593 -17.10 -18.02 6.35
C VAL A 593 -17.91 -17.39 7.48
N GLN A 594 -18.98 -18.06 7.92
CA GLN A 594 -19.79 -17.57 9.05
C GLN A 594 -19.02 -17.59 10.38
N ALA A 595 -18.09 -18.53 10.57
CA ALA A 595 -17.28 -18.61 11.78
C ALA A 595 -16.30 -17.43 11.88
N ASN A 596 -15.65 -17.08 10.77
CA ASN A 596 -14.76 -15.91 10.70
C ASN A 596 -15.55 -14.62 10.93
N LEU A 597 -16.71 -14.47 10.28
CA LEU A 597 -17.60 -13.32 10.50
C LEU A 597 -18.06 -13.21 11.96
N ALA A 598 -18.43 -14.33 12.58
CA ALA A 598 -18.82 -14.34 13.99
C ALA A 598 -17.66 -14.00 14.93
N ASP A 599 -16.42 -14.34 14.56
CA ASP A 599 -15.22 -13.96 15.33
C ASP A 599 -14.94 -12.45 15.23
N ASP A 600 -15.02 -11.89 14.02
CA ASP A 600 -14.87 -10.45 13.78
C ASP A 600 -15.96 -9.63 14.50
N ASP A 601 -17.21 -10.08 14.40
CA ASP A 601 -18.38 -9.40 14.99
C ASP A 601 -18.42 -9.49 16.52
N ALA A 602 -17.83 -10.55 17.11
CA ALA A 602 -17.84 -10.76 18.56
C ALA A 602 -17.08 -9.66 19.31
N GLY A 603 -16.12 -8.98 18.68
CA GLY A 603 -15.37 -7.87 19.27
C GLY A 603 -16.16 -6.56 19.41
N ASP A 604 -17.28 -6.41 18.67
CA ASP A 604 -18.11 -5.20 18.66
C ASP A 604 -19.50 -5.43 19.28
N PRO A 605 -19.78 -4.82 20.46
CA PRO A 605 -21.09 -4.87 21.09
C PRO A 605 -22.24 -4.35 20.21
N GLU A 606 -22.01 -3.36 19.34
CA GLU A 606 -23.10 -2.80 18.52
C GLU A 606 -23.56 -3.77 17.44
N THR A 607 -22.61 -4.49 16.83
CA THR A 607 -22.90 -5.48 15.80
C THR A 607 -23.58 -6.72 16.39
N THR A 608 -23.13 -7.21 17.54
CA THR A 608 -23.82 -8.28 18.28
C THR A 608 -25.25 -7.84 18.70
N ALA A 609 -25.44 -6.59 19.12
CA ALA A 609 -26.76 -6.07 19.49
C ALA A 609 -27.73 -6.04 18.29
N ARG A 610 -27.23 -5.64 17.12
CA ARG A 610 -28.01 -5.58 15.86
C ARG A 610 -28.46 -6.99 15.43
N ALA A 611 -27.57 -7.98 15.49
CA ALA A 611 -27.87 -9.36 15.17
C ALA A 611 -28.94 -9.94 16.11
N LEU A 612 -28.80 -9.72 17.42
CA LEU A 612 -29.78 -10.20 18.41
C LEU A 612 -31.13 -9.49 18.30
N ALA A 613 -31.16 -8.21 17.92
CA ALA A 613 -32.40 -7.43 17.76
C ALA A 613 -33.25 -7.91 16.57
N ALA A 614 -32.63 -8.51 15.55
CA ALA A 614 -33.32 -9.06 14.39
C ALA A 614 -34.09 -10.36 14.69
N LEU A 615 -33.77 -11.05 15.80
CA LEU A 615 -34.40 -12.32 16.17
C LEU A 615 -35.76 -12.09 16.85
N ASN A 616 -36.77 -12.89 16.51
CA ASN A 616 -38.00 -13.00 17.31
C ASN A 616 -37.76 -13.95 18.51
N GLU A 617 -38.79 -14.24 19.31
CA GLU A 617 -38.65 -15.09 20.51
C GLU A 617 -38.20 -16.51 20.19
N ASP A 618 -38.71 -17.09 19.09
CA ASP A 618 -38.31 -18.43 18.64
C ASP A 618 -36.88 -18.44 18.09
N GLY A 619 -36.50 -17.41 17.32
CA GLY A 619 -35.12 -17.25 16.83
C GLY A 619 -34.12 -17.00 17.95
N LEU A 620 -34.50 -16.29 19.02
CA LEU A 620 -33.65 -16.12 20.20
C LEU A 620 -33.48 -17.44 20.97
N ARG A 621 -34.53 -18.28 21.00
CA ARG A 621 -34.47 -19.64 21.58
C ARG A 621 -33.54 -20.54 20.78
N ASP A 622 -33.65 -20.53 19.45
CA ASP A 622 -32.78 -21.29 18.56
C ASP A 622 -31.33 -20.85 18.70
N TRP A 623 -31.09 -19.54 18.72
CA TRP A 623 -29.77 -18.95 18.97
C TRP A 623 -29.18 -19.41 20.30
N ALA A 624 -29.96 -19.35 21.39
CA ALA A 624 -29.52 -19.81 22.70
C ALA A 624 -29.25 -21.32 22.74
N THR A 625 -29.99 -22.10 21.94
CA THR A 625 -29.82 -23.55 21.82
C THR A 625 -28.49 -23.87 21.13
N GLY A 626 -28.20 -23.25 19.98
CA GLY A 626 -26.92 -23.42 19.29
C GLY A 626 -25.73 -23.01 20.16
N PHE A 627 -25.85 -21.88 20.86
CA PHE A 627 -24.83 -21.41 21.80
C PHE A 627 -24.56 -22.45 22.90
N ASN A 628 -25.62 -22.97 23.52
CA ASN A 628 -25.51 -23.94 24.61
C ASN A 628 -24.96 -25.30 24.14
N ASP A 629 -25.30 -25.71 22.93
CA ASP A 629 -24.84 -26.98 22.34
C ASP A 629 -23.34 -26.96 22.05
N LEU A 630 -22.80 -25.85 21.53
CA LEU A 630 -21.35 -25.73 21.38
C LEU A 630 -20.64 -25.73 22.74
N VAL A 631 -21.13 -24.99 23.74
CA VAL A 631 -20.53 -24.97 25.09
C VAL A 631 -20.54 -26.38 25.70
N ALA A 632 -21.58 -27.18 25.42
CA ALA A 632 -21.65 -28.58 25.85
C ALA A 632 -20.64 -29.47 25.11
N ALA A 633 -20.51 -29.31 23.79
CA ALA A 633 -19.57 -30.06 22.94
C ALA A 633 -18.11 -29.74 23.28
N THR A 634 -17.83 -28.49 23.62
CA THR A 634 -16.47 -27.97 23.90
C THR A 634 -16.22 -27.78 25.39
N ARG A 635 -16.91 -28.52 26.27
CA ARG A 635 -16.85 -28.32 27.73
C ARG A 635 -15.42 -28.26 28.31
N GLN A 636 -14.47 -28.97 27.70
CA GLN A 636 -13.05 -28.96 28.10
C GLN A 636 -12.40 -27.58 27.88
N SER A 637 -12.83 -26.85 26.85
CA SER A 637 -12.42 -25.48 26.51
C SER A 637 -13.09 -24.42 27.40
N TRP A 638 -14.03 -24.82 28.27
CA TRP A 638 -14.74 -23.96 29.23
C TRP A 638 -14.39 -24.29 30.70
N PRO A 639 -13.11 -24.21 31.13
CA PRO A 639 -12.73 -24.60 32.48
C PRO A 639 -13.32 -23.66 33.54
N THR A 640 -13.82 -24.20 34.65
CA THR A 640 -14.50 -23.42 35.71
C THR A 640 -13.64 -22.30 36.33
N LYS A 641 -12.31 -22.39 36.18
CA LYS A 641 -11.33 -21.40 36.64
C LYS A 641 -11.17 -20.21 35.68
N SER A 642 -11.55 -20.33 34.40
CA SER A 642 -11.52 -19.23 33.42
C SER A 642 -12.80 -18.40 33.37
N LEU A 643 -13.83 -18.81 34.13
CA LEU A 643 -15.15 -18.18 34.16
C LEU A 643 -15.40 -17.45 35.48
N ALA A 644 -15.70 -16.15 35.39
CA ALA A 644 -16.14 -15.35 36.53
C ALA A 644 -17.54 -15.76 37.01
N ALA A 645 -17.95 -15.26 38.18
CA ALA A 645 -19.28 -15.52 38.71
C ALA A 645 -20.40 -15.03 37.76
N ASP A 646 -20.18 -13.89 37.10
CA ASP A 646 -21.10 -13.32 36.13
C ASP A 646 -21.17 -14.15 34.84
N ASP A 647 -20.05 -14.70 34.36
CA ASP A 647 -20.05 -15.57 33.17
C ASP A 647 -20.84 -16.85 33.42
N LYS A 648 -20.71 -17.44 34.62
CA LYS A 648 -21.49 -18.61 35.04
C LYS A 648 -22.98 -18.30 35.20
N ARG A 649 -23.33 -17.03 35.44
CA ARG A 649 -24.72 -16.58 35.49
C ARG A 649 -25.27 -16.44 34.07
N VAL A 650 -24.56 -15.74 33.18
CA VAL A 650 -24.98 -15.55 31.78
C VAL A 650 -25.10 -16.90 31.06
N LEU A 651 -24.15 -17.81 31.21
CA LEU A 651 -24.24 -19.17 30.62
C LEU A 651 -25.45 -19.97 31.12
N ARG A 652 -25.81 -19.82 32.40
CA ARG A 652 -27.02 -20.45 32.95
C ARG A 652 -28.28 -19.82 32.37
N ASP A 653 -28.30 -18.50 32.23
CA ASP A 653 -29.43 -17.76 31.68
C ASP A 653 -29.64 -18.09 30.20
N ILE A 654 -28.56 -18.22 29.40
CA ILE A 654 -28.62 -18.75 28.02
C ILE A 654 -29.22 -20.16 28.00
N GLY A 655 -28.75 -21.05 28.88
CA GLY A 655 -29.29 -22.41 29.01
C GLY A 655 -30.76 -22.48 29.46
N LEU A 656 -31.27 -21.44 30.15
CA LEU A 656 -32.70 -21.32 30.48
C LEU A 656 -33.51 -20.84 29.29
N ILE A 657 -32.99 -19.90 28.49
CA ILE A 657 -33.64 -19.44 27.24
C ILE A 657 -33.75 -20.58 26.23
N ALA A 658 -32.69 -21.38 26.06
CA ALA A 658 -32.71 -22.59 25.23
C ALA A 658 -33.83 -23.57 25.63
N LYS A 659 -34.25 -23.56 26.90
CA LYS A 659 -35.34 -24.39 27.46
C LYS A 659 -36.70 -23.69 27.50
N GLY A 660 -36.84 -22.52 26.86
CA GLY A 660 -38.09 -21.76 26.77
C GLY A 660 -38.28 -20.69 27.86
N GLY A 661 -37.22 -20.27 28.55
CA GLY A 661 -37.25 -19.12 29.47
C GLY A 661 -37.29 -17.76 28.77
N ASP A 662 -37.67 -16.70 29.49
CA ASP A 662 -37.69 -15.31 28.98
C ASP A 662 -36.26 -14.78 28.76
N GLY A 663 -35.98 -14.36 27.52
CA GLY A 663 -34.67 -13.82 27.10
C GLY A 663 -34.58 -12.29 27.06
N THR A 664 -35.66 -11.57 27.37
CA THR A 664 -35.75 -10.11 27.18
C THR A 664 -34.67 -9.34 27.94
N THR A 665 -34.40 -9.75 29.18
CA THR A 665 -33.39 -9.10 30.03
C THR A 665 -31.97 -9.46 29.59
N LEU A 666 -31.75 -10.68 29.08
CA LEU A 666 -30.44 -11.16 28.68
C LEU A 666 -29.99 -10.54 27.35
N ARG A 667 -30.93 -10.28 26.42
CA ARG A 667 -30.67 -9.62 25.14
C ARG A 667 -29.98 -8.26 25.28
N ALA A 668 -30.26 -7.51 26.35
CA ALA A 668 -29.61 -6.22 26.60
C ALA A 668 -28.16 -6.35 27.13
N VAL A 669 -27.82 -7.49 27.74
CA VAL A 669 -26.52 -7.72 28.40
C VAL A 669 -25.57 -8.52 27.51
N LEU A 670 -26.10 -9.43 26.67
CA LEU A 670 -25.33 -10.31 25.80
C LEU A 670 -24.28 -9.58 24.94
N PRO A 671 -24.57 -8.46 24.26
CA PRO A 671 -23.60 -7.85 23.36
C PRO A 671 -22.33 -7.38 24.08
N SER A 672 -22.51 -6.69 25.21
CA SER A 672 -21.38 -6.26 26.06
C SER A 672 -20.62 -7.43 26.68
N TRP A 673 -21.31 -8.54 26.95
CA TRP A 673 -20.72 -9.73 27.55
C TRP A 673 -19.89 -10.54 26.54
N VAL A 674 -20.40 -10.69 25.31
CA VAL A 674 -19.70 -11.34 24.18
C VAL A 674 -18.39 -10.62 23.89
N ALA A 675 -18.42 -9.30 23.67
CA ALA A 675 -17.20 -8.51 23.42
C ALA A 675 -16.17 -8.60 24.54
N ARG A 676 -16.63 -8.53 25.80
CA ARG A 676 -15.74 -8.70 26.95
C ARG A 676 -15.08 -10.08 26.98
N ARG A 677 -15.84 -11.13 26.63
CA ARG A 677 -15.34 -12.52 26.64
C ARG A 677 -14.41 -12.80 25.47
N HIS A 678 -14.69 -12.23 24.30
CA HIS A 678 -13.82 -12.25 23.12
C HIS A 678 -12.45 -11.66 23.45
N ALA A 679 -12.42 -10.48 24.07
CA ALA A 679 -11.18 -9.82 24.52
C ALA A 679 -10.39 -10.58 25.61
N LEU A 680 -11.00 -11.59 26.24
CA LEU A 680 -10.37 -12.44 27.26
C LEU A 680 -9.96 -13.82 26.73
N ARG A 681 -10.17 -14.10 25.43
CA ARG A 681 -9.70 -15.31 24.77
C ARG A 681 -8.17 -15.31 24.76
N LYS A 682 -7.57 -16.48 24.99
CA LYS A 682 -6.12 -16.69 25.01
C LYS A 682 -5.70 -17.59 23.89
#